data_AF-A0AAN8WRW9-F1
#
_entry.id   AF-A0AAN8WRW9-F1
#
_cell.length_a   1.000
_cell.length_b   1.000
_cell.length_c   1.000
_cell.angle_alpha   90.00
_cell.angle_beta   90.00
_cell.angle_gamma   90.00
#
_symmetry.space_group_name_H-M   'P 1'
#
loop_
_entity.id
_entity.type
_entity.pdbx_description
1 polymer ?
#
loop_
_entity_poly.entity_id
_entity_poly.type
_entity_poly.pdbx_seq_one_letter_code
_entity_poly.pdbx_strand_id
1 'polypeptide(L)'
;MVRYGVLADQNACSNAEDETGGKSTNIFARSSNSPKKSLKCLVTHLSCLLIICATADAIVNSVTQISFQEDGPVSNSTFLKYLGIFPELTQLTICFRMYLLQARQEIAVISYSQRDFDNELSIGFDYERQVLMLACCNRSWFMDAKANVYLRHWTSLCITMDHMNRRHEVTQDSILIAGRNDDGLTTQMTKIRGGGQLYIGQEQDTHGGGFNEFQSFRGFLVDLRIYDHVLSSSELSRYTTCQMMDTTTLPIVDFDDIYSQFTISHAEHEVGITKAFCNDKEYVNLVFPERRLFREGDLLCRTVGGNMKVPRNAEDNRKLYEMSKPHAKTCGESLADTLWLGVMGNTTSGKWYDISNKKEPFFRNFDRNGGGQVEEPQLCVAFKGSTDIVESAFAVWVPRKCDLERCVACHFTVLPFVRIRGLCGKSEFDRRYFLVSSENGVDFVGLYYSIIVKHQPQSNISSSGDFGNWTMIRLDKPSIKATLRMKSPTHYPTGLNNWEVENDICGQKEVQLRMTSCSDQQFSCNDGTCIPLPKRCNMEANCEDGSDEIDCNFLVLPEGYDNKTPPPRHDPSSPVNVSLHVTMFSVRSFDITGFKFVCEMEVRLSWNDTRLKFHHLNEADSLNTIHLEEENKPWMPTVEYLGDAYTTSDIQERRSFLIAHRATVPLSDDDQRLVE
;
A
#
# COMPACT_ATOMS: atom_id res chain seq x y z
N MET A 1 -34.20 -6.72 1.23
CA MET A 1 -35.49 -7.03 0.59
C MET A 1 -35.27 -7.36 -0.89
N VAL A 2 -34.94 -8.61 -1.22
CA VAL A 2 -35.25 -9.35 -2.47
C VAL A 2 -35.13 -10.83 -2.08
N ARG A 3 -36.23 -11.58 -2.07
CA ARG A 3 -36.27 -13.02 -1.77
C ARG A 3 -36.13 -13.79 -3.09
N TYR A 4 -35.11 -14.61 -3.25
CA TYR A 4 -35.10 -15.65 -4.29
C TYR A 4 -35.75 -16.92 -3.75
N GLY A 5 -36.96 -17.21 -4.24
CA GLY A 5 -37.60 -18.52 -4.10
C GLY A 5 -37.18 -19.42 -5.25
N VAL A 6 -36.67 -20.60 -4.94
CA VAL A 6 -36.44 -21.67 -5.92
C VAL A 6 -37.67 -22.57 -5.90
N LEU A 7 -38.51 -22.48 -6.92
CA LEU A 7 -39.51 -23.50 -7.26
C LEU A 7 -38.80 -24.58 -8.08
N ALA A 8 -38.61 -25.76 -7.50
CA ALA A 8 -38.20 -26.95 -8.23
C ALA A 8 -39.47 -27.66 -8.73
N ASP A 9 -39.60 -27.74 -10.05
CA ASP A 9 -40.66 -28.45 -10.76
C ASP A 9 -40.40 -29.97 -10.67
N GLN A 10 -40.98 -30.63 -9.67
CA GLN A 10 -41.03 -32.09 -9.58
C GLN A 10 -42.30 -32.58 -10.27
N ASN A 11 -42.22 -32.95 -11.54
CA ASN A 11 -43.19 -33.87 -12.18
C ASN A 11 -42.71 -34.34 -13.55
N ALA A 12 -41.95 -35.43 -13.58
CA ALA A 12 -41.89 -36.35 -14.72
C ALA A 12 -41.05 -37.59 -14.36
N CYS A 13 -41.61 -38.53 -13.60
CA CYS A 13 -41.32 -39.98 -13.69
C CYS A 13 -42.02 -40.74 -12.56
N SER A 14 -43.32 -41.02 -12.72
CA SER A 14 -43.99 -42.08 -11.99
C SER A 14 -45.21 -42.49 -12.80
N ASN A 15 -45.17 -43.70 -13.40
CA ASN A 15 -46.29 -44.62 -13.63
C ASN A 15 -45.91 -45.64 -14.70
N ALA A 16 -45.74 -46.90 -14.28
CA ALA A 16 -46.21 -48.10 -14.98
C ALA A 16 -45.76 -49.35 -14.18
N GLU A 17 -46.61 -49.80 -13.26
CA GLU A 17 -46.64 -51.19 -12.80
C GLU A 17 -47.56 -52.01 -13.71
N ASP A 18 -47.15 -53.27 -13.91
CA ASP A 18 -47.90 -54.48 -14.26
C ASP A 18 -49.17 -54.42 -15.12
N GLU A 19 -49.12 -55.10 -16.27
CA GLU A 19 -50.16 -56.10 -16.61
C GLU A 19 -49.69 -57.09 -17.70
N THR A 20 -49.97 -58.36 -17.43
CA THR A 20 -49.66 -59.55 -18.23
C THR A 20 -50.65 -59.79 -19.38
N GLY A 21 -50.18 -60.25 -20.55
CA GLY A 21 -50.98 -61.13 -21.43
C GLY A 21 -50.81 -60.99 -22.94
N GLY A 22 -50.53 -62.11 -23.63
CA GLY A 22 -51.13 -62.40 -24.95
C GLY A 22 -50.29 -62.31 -26.24
N LYS A 23 -49.77 -63.47 -26.67
CA LYS A 23 -49.72 -64.05 -28.04
C LYS A 23 -49.24 -63.24 -29.28
N SER A 24 -48.11 -63.72 -29.82
CA SER A 24 -47.81 -64.13 -31.23
C SER A 24 -48.20 -63.24 -32.44
N THR A 25 -47.23 -62.78 -33.25
CA THR A 25 -46.85 -63.30 -34.60
C THR A 25 -45.91 -62.34 -35.38
N ASN A 26 -45.19 -62.92 -36.34
CA ASN A 26 -44.06 -62.46 -37.18
C ASN A 26 -44.22 -61.12 -37.96
N ILE A 27 -43.10 -60.43 -38.24
CA ILE A 27 -42.41 -60.30 -39.58
C ILE A 27 -41.40 -59.12 -39.59
N PHE A 28 -40.18 -59.42 -40.07
CA PHE A 28 -39.07 -58.61 -40.63
C PHE A 28 -39.09 -57.06 -40.62
N ALA A 29 -38.02 -56.45 -40.08
CA ALA A 29 -37.14 -55.47 -40.78
C ALA A 29 -35.88 -55.13 -39.95
N ARG A 30 -34.77 -54.85 -40.64
CA ARG A 30 -33.39 -54.64 -40.15
C ARG A 30 -33.03 -53.14 -40.23
N SER A 31 -32.52 -52.52 -39.15
CA SER A 31 -31.49 -51.43 -39.10
C SER A 31 -31.29 -50.98 -37.63
N SER A 32 -30.16 -51.27 -36.96
CA SER A 32 -28.88 -50.54 -36.85
C SER A 32 -28.92 -49.12 -36.20
N ASN A 33 -28.26 -49.01 -35.02
CA ASN A 33 -27.64 -47.81 -34.39
C ASN A 33 -28.57 -46.76 -33.73
N SER A 34 -28.31 -46.17 -32.54
CA SER A 34 -27.10 -45.99 -31.72
C SER A 34 -27.45 -45.38 -30.33
N PRO A 35 -26.51 -45.32 -29.36
CA PRO A 35 -26.74 -45.05 -27.94
C PRO A 35 -26.64 -43.55 -27.64
N LYS A 36 -27.75 -42.80 -27.68
CA LYS A 36 -27.74 -41.35 -27.39
C LYS A 36 -28.62 -40.92 -26.21
N LYS A 37 -29.50 -41.77 -25.70
CA LYS A 37 -30.37 -41.44 -24.55
C LYS A 37 -29.76 -41.77 -23.18
N SER A 38 -28.96 -42.84 -23.08
CA SER A 38 -28.25 -43.20 -21.83
C SER A 38 -27.11 -42.24 -21.49
N LEU A 39 -26.42 -41.68 -22.50
CA LEU A 39 -25.31 -40.74 -22.29
C LEU A 39 -25.79 -39.38 -21.77
N LYS A 40 -27.00 -38.94 -22.13
CA LYS A 40 -27.54 -37.65 -21.66
C LYS A 40 -27.85 -37.68 -20.16
N CYS A 41 -28.49 -38.72 -19.63
CA CYS A 41 -28.72 -38.85 -18.18
C CYS A 41 -27.42 -39.03 -17.38
N LEU A 42 -26.42 -39.72 -17.94
CA LEU A 42 -25.13 -39.88 -17.28
C LEU A 42 -24.38 -38.54 -17.19
N VAL A 43 -24.45 -37.72 -18.25
CA VAL A 43 -23.82 -36.39 -18.28
C VAL A 43 -24.53 -35.40 -17.36
N THR A 44 -25.87 -35.41 -17.24
CA THR A 44 -26.58 -34.58 -16.24
C THR A 44 -26.32 -35.04 -14.81
N HIS A 45 -26.22 -36.35 -14.55
CA HIS A 45 -25.83 -36.83 -13.22
C HIS A 45 -24.37 -36.52 -12.88
N LEU A 46 -23.43 -36.65 -13.83
CA LEU A 46 -22.04 -36.26 -13.61
C LEU A 46 -21.87 -34.76 -13.43
N SER A 47 -22.64 -33.93 -14.14
CA SER A 47 -22.60 -32.47 -13.96
C SER A 47 -23.28 -32.03 -12.65
N CYS A 48 -24.38 -32.67 -12.24
CA CYS A 48 -24.92 -32.47 -10.88
C CYS A 48 -23.95 -32.97 -9.79
N LEU A 49 -23.28 -34.11 -9.97
CA LEU A 49 -22.25 -34.60 -9.02
C LEU A 49 -21.01 -33.72 -8.99
N LEU A 50 -20.57 -33.16 -10.13
CA LEU A 50 -19.47 -32.20 -10.20
C LEU A 50 -19.86 -30.85 -9.59
N ILE A 51 -21.10 -30.40 -9.77
CA ILE A 51 -21.62 -29.19 -9.12
C ILE A 51 -21.77 -29.43 -7.62
N ILE A 52 -22.27 -30.58 -7.18
CA ILE A 52 -22.38 -30.96 -5.76
C ILE A 52 -20.99 -31.16 -5.13
N CYS A 53 -20.01 -31.73 -5.84
CA CYS A 53 -18.62 -31.81 -5.35
C CYS A 53 -17.95 -30.43 -5.33
N ALA A 54 -18.18 -29.57 -6.32
CA ALA A 54 -17.62 -28.21 -6.34
C ALA A 54 -18.26 -27.31 -5.29
N THR A 55 -19.55 -27.47 -5.00
CA THR A 55 -20.22 -26.78 -3.88
C THR A 55 -19.82 -27.39 -2.54
N ALA A 56 -19.61 -28.71 -2.44
CA ALA A 56 -19.09 -29.35 -1.23
C ALA A 56 -17.63 -28.94 -0.94
N ASP A 57 -16.74 -28.90 -1.93
CA ASP A 57 -15.36 -28.41 -1.79
C ASP A 57 -15.30 -26.92 -1.41
N ALA A 58 -16.27 -26.12 -1.88
CA ALA A 58 -16.43 -24.71 -1.51
C ALA A 58 -16.97 -24.54 -0.08
N ILE A 59 -17.86 -25.44 0.38
CA ILE A 59 -18.39 -25.43 1.76
C ILE A 59 -17.32 -25.91 2.76
N VAL A 60 -16.51 -26.92 2.40
CA VAL A 60 -15.45 -27.49 3.25
C VAL A 60 -14.25 -26.55 3.45
N ASN A 61 -14.09 -25.52 2.60
CA ASN A 61 -13.01 -24.54 2.68
C ASN A 61 -13.46 -23.10 2.98
N SER A 62 -14.70 -22.94 3.45
CA SER A 62 -15.23 -21.64 3.83
C SER A 62 -14.91 -21.30 5.29
N VAL A 63 -14.53 -20.05 5.55
CA VAL A 63 -14.29 -19.53 6.91
C VAL A 63 -15.13 -18.27 7.11
N THR A 64 -15.57 -18.03 8.34
CA THR A 64 -16.23 -16.78 8.74
C THR A 64 -15.21 -15.67 8.92
N GLN A 65 -15.40 -14.56 8.20
CA GLN A 65 -14.65 -13.33 8.40
C GLN A 65 -15.48 -12.33 9.16
N ILE A 66 -14.87 -11.70 10.16
CA ILE A 66 -15.45 -10.59 10.91
C ILE A 66 -14.73 -9.32 10.56
N SER A 67 -15.52 -8.31 10.25
CA SER A 67 -15.04 -6.98 9.92
C SER A 67 -15.35 -6.00 11.04
N PHE A 68 -14.33 -5.28 11.46
CA PHE A 68 -14.39 -4.29 12.50
C PHE A 68 -14.10 -2.91 11.91
N GLN A 69 -15.07 -1.99 12.03
CA GLN A 69 -14.93 -0.57 11.71
C GLN A 69 -14.56 -0.27 10.24
N GLU A 70 -15.34 -0.77 9.28
CA GLU A 70 -15.11 -0.46 7.86
C GLU A 70 -15.27 1.04 7.56
N ASP A 71 -16.37 1.65 8.06
CA ASP A 71 -16.91 2.96 7.66
C ASP A 71 -16.16 4.22 8.13
N GLY A 72 -15.01 4.08 8.78
CA GLY A 72 -14.02 5.17 8.79
C GLY A 72 -13.96 6.16 9.96
N PRO A 73 -14.81 6.22 10.99
CA PRO A 73 -14.46 6.88 12.25
C PRO A 73 -13.94 5.87 13.28
N VAL A 74 -13.08 6.34 14.19
CA VAL A 74 -12.72 5.57 15.40
C VAL A 74 -13.99 5.32 16.22
N SER A 75 -14.19 4.06 16.64
CA SER A 75 -15.38 3.68 17.38
C SER A 75 -15.06 2.70 18.51
N ASN A 76 -15.77 2.86 19.62
CA ASN A 76 -15.78 1.96 20.75
C ASN A 76 -17.00 1.01 20.75
N SER A 77 -17.87 1.09 19.74
CA SER A 77 -19.11 0.31 19.66
C SER A 77 -18.99 -0.97 18.83
N THR A 78 -17.87 -1.16 18.12
CA THR A 78 -17.63 -2.32 17.26
C THR A 78 -16.85 -3.40 18.01
N PHE A 79 -17.50 -4.50 18.37
CA PHE A 79 -16.89 -5.61 19.11
C PHE A 79 -17.68 -6.92 18.97
N LEU A 80 -17.03 -8.03 19.33
CA LEU A 80 -17.70 -9.29 19.63
C LEU A 80 -17.65 -9.56 21.13
N LYS A 81 -18.79 -9.90 21.74
CA LYS A 81 -18.87 -10.34 23.14
C LYS A 81 -19.17 -11.82 23.21
N TYR A 82 -18.29 -12.60 23.81
CA TYR A 82 -18.52 -14.03 24.04
C TYR A 82 -19.67 -14.26 25.02
N LEU A 83 -20.58 -15.17 24.69
CA LEU A 83 -21.77 -15.51 25.47
C LEU A 83 -21.55 -16.68 26.44
N GLY A 84 -20.52 -17.50 26.21
CA GLY A 84 -20.20 -18.64 27.04
C GLY A 84 -19.51 -18.26 28.36
N ILE A 85 -19.28 -19.27 29.20
CA ILE A 85 -18.54 -19.12 30.45
C ILE A 85 -17.09 -19.53 30.19
N PHE A 86 -16.18 -18.57 30.23
CA PHE A 86 -14.75 -18.86 30.06
C PHE A 86 -14.24 -19.67 31.26
N PRO A 87 -13.60 -20.85 31.04
CA PRO A 87 -13.14 -21.71 32.13
C PRO A 87 -11.91 -21.12 32.83
N GLU A 88 -11.58 -21.68 34.00
CA GLU A 88 -10.28 -21.43 34.64
C GLU A 88 -9.20 -22.25 33.92
N LEU A 89 -8.10 -21.61 33.53
CA LEU A 89 -7.08 -22.22 32.67
C LEU A 89 -5.67 -22.06 33.24
N THR A 90 -4.92 -23.15 33.22
CA THR A 90 -3.45 -23.19 33.45
C THR A 90 -2.67 -23.38 32.16
N GLN A 91 -3.36 -23.79 31.09
CA GLN A 91 -2.84 -23.95 29.74
C GLN A 91 -3.82 -23.34 28.75
N LEU A 92 -3.31 -22.77 27.67
CA LEU A 92 -4.10 -22.06 26.68
C LEU A 92 -3.36 -22.01 25.34
N THR A 93 -4.08 -22.19 24.24
CA THR A 93 -3.61 -21.82 22.89
C THR A 93 -4.61 -20.90 22.23
N ILE A 94 -4.16 -19.77 21.70
CA ILE A 94 -4.98 -18.84 20.93
C ILE A 94 -4.36 -18.71 19.54
N CYS A 95 -5.13 -19.00 18.50
CA CYS A 95 -4.72 -18.83 17.11
C CYS A 95 -5.72 -17.94 16.40
N PHE A 96 -5.24 -16.96 15.63
CA PHE A 96 -6.09 -16.12 14.78
C PHE A 96 -5.31 -15.60 13.58
N ARG A 97 -6.06 -15.13 12.58
CA ARG A 97 -5.49 -14.37 11.47
C ARG A 97 -6.14 -13.02 11.40
N MET A 98 -5.32 -11.99 11.24
CA MET A 98 -5.78 -10.62 11.15
C MET A 98 -5.28 -9.93 9.90
N TYR A 99 -6.08 -8.97 9.42
CA TYR A 99 -5.76 -8.05 8.36
C TYR A 99 -6.08 -6.64 8.84
N LEU A 100 -5.07 -5.87 9.21
CA LEU A 100 -5.26 -4.53 9.77
C LEU A 100 -5.46 -3.51 8.65
N LEU A 101 -6.54 -2.74 8.68
CA LEU A 101 -6.82 -1.70 7.68
C LEU A 101 -6.15 -0.35 8.01
N GLN A 102 -5.94 -0.11 9.30
CA GLN A 102 -5.41 1.15 9.83
C GLN A 102 -4.68 0.88 11.15
N ALA A 103 -3.66 1.68 11.45
CA ALA A 103 -2.92 1.58 12.70
C ALA A 103 -3.63 2.33 13.85
N ARG A 104 -3.26 1.95 15.07
CA ARG A 104 -3.46 2.69 16.31
C ARG A 104 -2.13 2.70 17.06
N GLN A 105 -2.02 3.54 18.08
CA GLN A 105 -0.87 3.48 18.99
C GLN A 105 -0.78 2.09 19.65
N GLU A 106 -1.94 1.58 20.10
CA GLU A 106 -2.11 0.22 20.61
C GLU A 106 -3.39 -0.35 20.00
N ILE A 107 -3.35 -1.56 19.47
CA ILE A 107 -4.51 -2.22 18.83
C ILE A 107 -4.90 -3.41 19.68
N ALA A 108 -6.06 -3.37 20.33
CA ALA A 108 -6.57 -4.49 21.12
C ALA A 108 -7.23 -5.53 20.21
N VAL A 109 -6.73 -6.77 20.23
CA VAL A 109 -7.32 -7.88 19.48
C VAL A 109 -8.26 -8.67 20.38
N ILE A 110 -7.78 -9.06 21.56
CA ILE A 110 -8.53 -9.85 22.55
C ILE A 110 -8.39 -9.19 23.92
N SER A 111 -9.51 -8.99 24.60
CA SER A 111 -9.54 -8.52 25.98
C SER A 111 -10.47 -9.40 26.81
N TYR A 112 -10.00 -9.86 27.96
CA TYR A 112 -10.76 -10.65 28.92
C TYR A 112 -10.60 -10.06 30.31
N SER A 113 -11.75 -9.71 30.91
CA SER A 113 -11.81 -9.02 32.19
C SER A 113 -12.54 -9.85 33.25
N GLN A 114 -12.09 -9.67 34.49
CA GLN A 114 -12.77 -10.09 35.70
C GLN A 114 -13.51 -8.90 36.35
N ARG A 115 -14.41 -9.19 37.29
CA ARG A 115 -15.20 -8.13 37.95
C ARG A 115 -14.35 -7.13 38.73
N ASP A 116 -13.23 -7.60 39.25
CA ASP A 116 -12.28 -6.86 40.08
C ASP A 116 -11.02 -6.45 39.32
N PHE A 117 -10.85 -6.90 38.07
CA PHE A 117 -9.64 -6.67 37.30
C PHE A 117 -9.90 -6.70 35.80
N ASP A 118 -9.49 -5.65 35.12
CA ASP A 118 -9.79 -5.37 33.72
C ASP A 118 -8.97 -6.21 32.72
N ASN A 119 -7.68 -6.44 33.03
CA ASN A 119 -6.68 -7.06 32.15
C ASN A 119 -6.32 -8.51 32.54
N GLU A 120 -7.32 -9.36 32.82
CA GLU A 120 -7.07 -10.75 33.24
C GLU A 120 -6.42 -11.59 32.12
N LEU A 121 -6.76 -11.33 30.85
CA LEU A 121 -6.01 -11.76 29.67
C LEU A 121 -6.17 -10.69 28.59
N SER A 122 -5.07 -10.14 28.09
CA SER A 122 -5.07 -9.09 27.07
C SER A 122 -4.04 -9.42 25.98
N ILE A 123 -4.46 -9.30 24.73
CA ILE A 123 -3.63 -9.46 23.53
C ILE A 123 -3.85 -8.22 22.67
N GLY A 124 -2.79 -7.44 22.54
CA GLY A 124 -2.78 -6.24 21.71
C GLY A 124 -1.51 -6.14 20.86
N PHE A 125 -1.48 -5.15 19.99
CA PHE A 125 -0.34 -4.89 19.10
C PHE A 125 0.02 -3.41 19.09
N ASP A 126 1.28 -3.10 19.38
CA ASP A 126 1.87 -1.78 19.19
C ASP A 126 2.46 -1.71 17.76
N TYR A 127 1.80 -0.94 16.89
CA TYR A 127 2.18 -0.85 15.49
C TYR A 127 3.49 -0.08 15.27
N GLU A 128 3.80 0.91 16.11
CA GLU A 128 5.01 1.71 15.98
C GLU A 128 6.25 0.90 16.38
N ARG A 129 6.13 0.14 17.48
CA ARG A 129 7.22 -0.71 17.97
C ARG A 129 7.30 -2.07 17.29
N GLN A 130 6.27 -2.46 16.53
CA GLN A 130 6.12 -3.79 15.92
C GLN A 130 6.18 -4.90 16.98
N VAL A 131 5.39 -4.72 18.05
CA VAL A 131 5.38 -5.61 19.22
C VAL A 131 3.97 -6.10 19.50
N LEU A 132 3.82 -7.42 19.58
CA LEU A 132 2.65 -8.08 20.15
C LEU A 132 2.78 -8.07 21.67
N MET A 133 1.84 -7.41 22.33
CA MET A 133 1.76 -7.26 23.78
C MET A 133 0.82 -8.30 24.35
N LEU A 134 1.32 -9.10 25.28
CA LEU A 134 0.58 -10.17 25.94
C LEU A 134 0.62 -9.93 27.44
N ALA A 135 -0.54 -9.95 28.08
CA ALA A 135 -0.65 -9.88 29.54
C ALA A 135 -1.70 -10.88 30.04
N CYS A 136 -1.47 -11.47 31.21
CA CYS A 136 -2.49 -12.29 31.86
C CYS A 136 -2.39 -12.26 33.39
N CYS A 137 -3.37 -12.90 34.01
CA CYS A 137 -3.25 -13.47 35.34
C CYS A 137 -3.04 -12.36 36.39
N ASN A 138 -3.89 -11.33 36.37
CA ASN A 138 -3.76 -10.14 37.21
C ASN A 138 -2.40 -9.40 37.05
N ARG A 139 -1.92 -9.26 35.79
CA ARG A 139 -0.60 -8.68 35.42
C ARG A 139 0.62 -9.35 36.05
N SER A 140 0.48 -10.55 36.60
CA SER A 140 1.62 -11.32 37.11
C SER A 140 2.53 -11.85 36.00
N TRP A 141 2.02 -11.93 34.78
CA TRP A 141 2.78 -12.31 33.60
C TRP A 141 2.52 -11.34 32.45
N PHE A 142 3.60 -10.97 31.77
CA PHE A 142 3.58 -10.18 30.56
C PHE A 142 4.72 -10.61 29.61
N MET A 143 4.48 -10.44 28.32
CA MET A 143 5.45 -10.74 27.28
C MET A 143 5.26 -9.82 26.09
N ASP A 144 6.36 -9.22 25.67
CA ASP A 144 6.47 -8.46 24.42
C ASP A 144 7.15 -9.35 23.39
N ALA A 145 6.46 -9.66 22.29
CA ALA A 145 7.00 -10.44 21.19
C ALA A 145 7.13 -9.56 19.94
N LYS A 146 8.32 -9.48 19.35
CA LYS A 146 8.49 -8.80 18.06
C LYS A 146 7.77 -9.62 16.99
N ALA A 147 6.75 -9.03 16.37
CA ALA A 147 5.95 -9.66 15.33
C ALA A 147 5.88 -8.70 14.13
N ASN A 148 6.09 -9.23 12.93
CA ASN A 148 6.03 -8.41 11.72
C ASN A 148 4.59 -8.34 11.26
N VAL A 149 3.87 -7.28 11.65
CA VAL A 149 2.47 -7.07 11.26
C VAL A 149 2.40 -5.82 10.39
N TYR A 150 2.11 -6.02 9.12
CA TYR A 150 1.91 -4.95 8.15
C TYR A 150 0.43 -4.66 7.99
N LEU A 151 0.08 -3.38 7.84
CA LEU A 151 -1.28 -3.02 7.44
C LEU A 151 -1.55 -3.54 6.04
N ARG A 152 -2.79 -3.94 5.80
CA ARG A 152 -3.28 -4.45 4.52
C ARG A 152 -2.57 -5.72 4.04
N HIS A 153 -2.07 -6.51 5.00
CA HIS A 153 -1.52 -7.83 4.79
C HIS A 153 -2.13 -8.79 5.81
N TRP A 154 -2.41 -10.01 5.36
CA TRP A 154 -2.81 -11.10 6.25
C TRP A 154 -1.63 -11.52 7.11
N THR A 155 -1.85 -11.60 8.42
CA THR A 155 -0.88 -12.11 9.38
C THR A 155 -1.50 -13.25 10.17
N SER A 156 -0.78 -14.37 10.29
CA SER A 156 -1.22 -15.55 11.05
C SER A 156 -0.42 -15.72 12.32
N LEU A 157 -1.09 -15.75 13.47
CA LEU A 157 -0.45 -15.86 14.78
C LEU A 157 -1.07 -16.98 15.61
N CYS A 158 -0.21 -17.68 16.34
CA CYS A 158 -0.61 -18.54 17.44
C CYS A 158 0.21 -18.22 18.69
N ILE A 159 -0.46 -18.14 19.83
CA ILE A 159 0.10 -17.86 21.15
C ILE A 159 -0.20 -19.07 22.03
N THR A 160 0.81 -19.65 22.65
CA THR A 160 0.65 -20.72 23.64
C THR A 160 1.11 -20.24 25.01
N MET A 161 0.33 -20.58 26.04
CA MET A 161 0.65 -20.30 27.43
C MET A 161 0.58 -21.60 28.22
N ASP A 162 1.70 -22.05 28.75
CA ASP A 162 1.82 -23.23 29.60
C ASP A 162 2.31 -22.81 30.99
N HIS A 163 1.41 -22.42 31.88
CA HIS A 163 1.79 -22.00 33.22
C HIS A 163 2.28 -23.17 34.09
N MET A 164 1.90 -24.40 33.75
CA MET A 164 2.35 -25.62 34.44
C MET A 164 3.84 -25.86 34.20
N ASN A 165 4.27 -25.75 32.93
CA ASN A 165 5.67 -25.94 32.54
C ASN A 165 6.45 -24.63 32.38
N ARG A 166 5.82 -23.48 32.70
CA ARG A 166 6.39 -22.14 32.61
C ARG A 166 6.94 -21.81 31.21
N ARG A 167 6.21 -22.23 30.18
CA ARG A 167 6.61 -22.10 28.78
C ARG A 167 5.56 -21.31 28.01
N HIS A 168 5.99 -20.21 27.40
CA HIS A 168 5.11 -19.33 26.63
C HIS A 168 5.75 -19.06 25.27
N GLU A 169 5.02 -19.32 24.20
CA GLU A 169 5.55 -19.27 22.83
C GLU A 169 4.60 -18.49 21.91
N VAL A 170 5.18 -17.74 20.98
CA VAL A 170 4.46 -17.04 19.91
C VAL A 170 5.00 -17.53 18.58
N THR A 171 4.12 -18.07 17.75
CA THR A 171 4.43 -18.57 16.41
C THR A 171 3.77 -17.68 15.37
N GLN A 172 4.56 -17.18 14.41
CA GLN A 172 4.10 -16.44 13.25
C GLN A 172 4.56 -17.19 11.99
N ASP A 173 3.63 -17.54 11.10
CA ASP A 173 3.94 -18.16 9.79
C ASP A 173 4.90 -19.37 9.89
N SER A 174 4.62 -20.28 10.84
CA SER A 174 5.42 -21.46 11.20
C SER A 174 6.79 -21.20 11.86
N ILE A 175 7.11 -19.95 12.15
CA ILE A 175 8.35 -19.55 12.83
C ILE A 175 8.03 -19.20 14.28
N LEU A 176 8.74 -19.81 15.21
CA LEU A 176 8.73 -19.38 16.62
C LEU A 176 9.43 -18.02 16.70
N ILE A 177 8.65 -16.95 16.85
CA ILE A 177 9.17 -15.57 16.88
C ILE A 177 9.52 -15.10 18.30
N ALA A 178 8.92 -15.72 19.32
CA ALA A 178 9.28 -15.49 20.70
C ALA A 178 8.98 -16.71 21.56
N GLY A 179 9.86 -16.98 22.52
CA GLY A 179 9.70 -18.04 23.51
C GLY A 179 10.30 -17.61 24.83
N ARG A 180 9.53 -17.68 25.92
CA ARG A 180 10.01 -17.40 27.27
C ARG A 180 9.80 -18.64 28.14
N ASN A 181 10.89 -19.08 28.74
CA ASN A 181 10.84 -19.92 29.93
C ASN A 181 10.99 -18.98 31.13
N ASP A 182 10.03 -18.99 32.05
CA ASP A 182 10.12 -18.18 33.27
C ASP A 182 11.37 -18.61 34.07
N ASP A 183 12.15 -17.64 34.57
CA ASP A 183 13.37 -17.89 35.35
C ASP A 183 13.08 -18.46 36.74
N GLY A 184 11.79 -18.51 37.11
CA GLY A 184 11.27 -19.25 38.23
C GLY A 184 11.41 -18.56 39.57
N LEU A 185 11.67 -17.25 39.57
CA LEU A 185 11.72 -16.40 40.78
C LEU A 185 10.34 -16.22 41.44
N THR A 186 9.25 -16.46 40.72
CA THR A 186 7.88 -16.45 41.24
C THR A 186 7.50 -17.86 41.76
N THR A 187 7.17 -17.95 43.06
CA THR A 187 6.74 -19.20 43.71
C THR A 187 5.26 -19.51 43.50
N GLN A 188 4.48 -18.58 42.95
CA GLN A 188 3.04 -18.71 42.81
C GLN A 188 2.67 -19.14 41.39
N MET A 189 1.95 -20.26 41.28
CA MET A 189 1.44 -20.74 39.99
C MET A 189 0.39 -19.76 39.48
N THR A 190 0.63 -19.18 38.32
CA THR A 190 -0.27 -18.23 37.66
C THR A 190 -1.32 -18.99 36.86
N LYS A 191 -2.58 -18.57 36.97
CA LYS A 191 -3.71 -19.15 36.23
C LYS A 191 -4.60 -18.02 35.74
N ILE A 192 -5.25 -18.24 34.60
CA ILE A 192 -6.28 -17.35 34.08
C ILE A 192 -7.58 -17.71 34.78
N ARG A 193 -8.14 -16.78 35.53
CA ARG A 193 -9.37 -16.98 36.30
C ARG A 193 -10.56 -17.17 35.35
N GLY A 194 -11.43 -18.14 35.62
CA GLY A 194 -12.68 -18.34 34.87
C GLY A 194 -13.81 -17.39 35.27
N GLY A 195 -14.90 -17.38 34.50
CA GLY A 195 -16.15 -16.66 34.82
C GLY A 195 -16.16 -15.16 34.52
N GLY A 196 -15.15 -14.64 33.83
CA GLY A 196 -15.07 -13.25 33.37
C GLY A 196 -15.82 -12.99 32.06
N GLN A 197 -15.50 -11.87 31.40
CA GLN A 197 -16.08 -11.48 30.11
C GLN A 197 -15.01 -11.31 29.03
N LEU A 198 -15.19 -12.01 27.91
CA LEU A 198 -14.30 -12.00 26.75
C LEU A 198 -14.87 -11.12 25.65
N TYR A 199 -14.08 -10.15 25.21
CA TYR A 199 -14.35 -9.23 24.11
C TYR A 199 -13.27 -9.34 23.04
N ILE A 200 -13.69 -9.25 21.78
CA ILE A 200 -12.81 -9.21 20.60
C ILE A 200 -12.97 -7.85 19.92
N GLY A 201 -11.85 -7.20 19.63
CA GLY A 201 -11.77 -5.93 18.90
C GLY A 201 -11.83 -4.65 19.74
N GLN A 202 -11.96 -4.76 21.07
CA GLN A 202 -11.93 -3.64 22.01
C GLN A 202 -11.14 -4.01 23.27
N GLU A 203 -10.55 -3.01 23.91
CA GLU A 203 -9.84 -3.12 25.20
C GLU A 203 -10.79 -2.74 26.35
N GLN A 204 -10.90 -3.60 27.37
CA GLN A 204 -11.73 -3.37 28.55
C GLN A 204 -10.92 -2.66 29.65
N ASP A 205 -11.18 -1.37 29.90
CA ASP A 205 -10.69 -0.68 31.12
C ASP A 205 -11.59 -0.93 32.35
N THR A 206 -12.77 -1.51 32.14
CA THR A 206 -13.67 -1.95 33.21
C THR A 206 -14.35 -3.26 32.82
N HIS A 207 -14.91 -3.99 33.78
CA HIS A 207 -15.55 -5.27 33.50
C HIS A 207 -16.72 -5.14 32.50
N GLY A 208 -16.52 -5.60 31.27
CA GLY A 208 -17.49 -5.54 30.17
C GLY A 208 -17.67 -4.17 29.51
N GLY A 209 -16.74 -3.22 29.70
CA GLY A 209 -16.83 -1.87 29.14
C GLY A 209 -15.59 -1.02 29.38
N GLY A 210 -15.73 0.30 29.40
CA GLY A 210 -14.60 1.22 29.51
C GLY A 210 -13.78 1.33 28.22
N PHE A 211 -14.37 0.98 27.08
CA PHE A 211 -13.69 0.95 25.80
C PHE A 211 -13.17 2.32 25.37
N ASN A 212 -11.92 2.32 24.88
CA ASN A 212 -11.27 3.47 24.27
C ASN A 212 -11.17 3.27 22.75
N GLU A 213 -11.81 4.17 21.98
CA GLU A 213 -11.81 4.12 20.52
C GLU A 213 -10.42 4.17 19.88
N PHE A 214 -9.42 4.76 20.57
CA PHE A 214 -8.05 4.82 20.10
C PHE A 214 -7.28 3.50 20.29
N GLN A 215 -7.82 2.54 21.07
CA GLN A 215 -7.28 1.19 21.24
C GLN A 215 -8.03 0.14 20.41
N SER A 216 -9.04 0.55 19.66
CA SER A 216 -9.95 -0.35 18.95
C SER A 216 -9.32 -1.03 17.73
N PHE A 217 -9.77 -2.26 17.43
CA PHE A 217 -9.35 -2.99 16.24
C PHE A 217 -10.09 -2.50 15.00
N ARG A 218 -9.34 -2.14 13.95
CA ARG A 218 -9.89 -1.80 12.63
C ARG A 218 -9.28 -2.69 11.55
N GLY A 219 -10.09 -3.61 11.04
CA GLY A 219 -9.61 -4.63 10.11
C GLY A 219 -10.50 -5.87 10.07
N PHE A 220 -9.95 -6.93 9.51
CA PHE A 220 -10.61 -8.23 9.42
C PHE A 220 -9.96 -9.24 10.36
N LEU A 221 -10.77 -10.09 10.98
CA LEU A 221 -10.32 -11.24 11.77
C LEU A 221 -11.01 -12.50 11.23
N VAL A 222 -10.23 -13.55 10.98
CA VAL A 222 -10.73 -14.84 10.49
C VAL A 222 -10.14 -15.98 11.34
N ASP A 223 -10.84 -17.11 11.37
CA ASP A 223 -10.34 -18.38 11.90
C ASP A 223 -9.84 -18.28 13.37
N LEU A 224 -10.42 -17.40 14.20
CA LEU A 224 -10.09 -17.33 15.62
C LEU A 224 -10.43 -18.66 16.29
N ARG A 225 -9.48 -19.24 17.01
CA ARG A 225 -9.62 -20.48 17.78
C ARG A 225 -8.92 -20.35 19.12
N ILE A 226 -9.62 -20.72 20.20
CA ILE A 226 -9.08 -20.76 21.55
C ILE A 226 -9.20 -22.20 22.08
N TYR A 227 -8.11 -22.76 22.58
CA TYR A 227 -8.02 -24.10 23.15
C TYR A 227 -7.62 -24.04 24.62
N ASP A 228 -8.12 -24.96 25.42
CA ASP A 228 -7.82 -25.10 26.86
C ASP A 228 -6.50 -25.84 27.16
N HIS A 229 -5.72 -26.15 26.12
CA HIS A 229 -4.45 -26.85 26.21
C HIS A 229 -3.44 -26.28 25.20
N VAL A 230 -2.18 -26.70 25.33
CA VAL A 230 -1.09 -26.29 24.44
C VAL A 230 -1.07 -27.19 23.21
N LEU A 231 -1.25 -26.59 22.02
CA LEU A 231 -1.09 -27.31 20.76
C LEU A 231 0.38 -27.67 20.50
N SER A 232 0.60 -28.78 19.80
CA SER A 232 1.94 -29.21 19.37
C SER A 232 2.52 -28.29 18.29
N SER A 233 3.85 -28.24 18.17
CA SER A 233 4.51 -27.43 17.13
C SER A 233 4.06 -27.78 15.71
N SER A 234 3.67 -29.04 15.46
CA SER A 234 3.10 -29.44 14.17
C SER A 234 1.70 -28.88 13.94
N GLU A 235 0.85 -28.84 14.97
CA GLU A 235 -0.48 -28.21 14.88
C GLU A 235 -0.38 -26.69 14.71
N LEU A 236 0.50 -26.03 15.47
CA LEU A 236 0.77 -24.60 15.32
C LEU A 236 1.21 -24.27 13.90
N SER A 237 2.17 -25.04 13.36
CA SER A 237 2.64 -24.89 11.99
C SER A 237 1.52 -25.14 10.96
N ARG A 238 0.67 -26.15 11.18
CA ARG A 238 -0.46 -26.45 10.29
C ARG A 238 -1.44 -25.29 10.24
N TYR A 239 -1.79 -24.74 11.41
CA TYR A 239 -2.62 -23.54 11.49
C TYR A 239 -1.94 -22.41 10.74
N THR A 240 -0.73 -21.99 11.11
CA THR A 240 -0.13 -20.78 10.54
C THR A 240 0.04 -20.83 9.01
N THR A 241 0.33 -22.02 8.45
CA THR A 241 0.48 -22.24 6.99
C THR A 241 -0.80 -22.66 6.26
N CYS A 242 -1.98 -22.47 6.86
CA CYS A 242 -3.28 -22.77 6.27
C CYS A 242 -3.53 -24.24 5.88
N GLN A 243 -2.76 -25.16 6.45
CA GLN A 243 -2.99 -26.58 6.30
C GLN A 243 -4.23 -26.99 7.09
N MET A 244 -4.85 -28.11 6.73
CA MET A 244 -6.00 -28.60 7.49
C MET A 244 -5.58 -28.95 8.91
N MET A 245 -6.34 -28.50 9.90
CA MET A 245 -6.19 -28.89 11.30
C MET A 245 -6.80 -30.27 11.56
N ASP A 246 -6.39 -30.91 12.64
CA ASP A 246 -7.07 -32.12 13.14
C ASP A 246 -8.43 -31.73 13.71
N THR A 247 -9.51 -32.42 13.29
CA THR A 247 -10.88 -32.13 13.74
C THR A 247 -11.22 -32.80 15.07
N THR A 248 -10.34 -33.65 15.60
CA THR A 248 -10.53 -34.28 16.92
C THR A 248 -10.25 -33.33 18.07
N THR A 249 -9.42 -32.31 17.84
CA THR A 249 -9.10 -31.27 18.81
C THR A 249 -10.08 -30.11 18.66
N LEU A 250 -11.06 -30.02 19.57
CA LEU A 250 -12.09 -28.99 19.51
C LEU A 250 -11.68 -27.73 20.31
N PRO A 251 -11.81 -26.53 19.74
CA PRO A 251 -11.62 -25.29 20.48
C PRO A 251 -12.78 -25.04 21.47
N ILE A 252 -12.49 -24.31 22.55
CA ILE A 252 -13.50 -23.82 23.51
C ILE A 252 -14.18 -22.53 23.04
N VAL A 253 -13.54 -21.80 22.12
CA VAL A 253 -14.08 -20.61 21.45
C VAL A 253 -13.62 -20.61 20.00
N ASP A 254 -14.55 -20.42 19.05
CA ASP A 254 -14.23 -20.38 17.62
C ASP A 254 -15.20 -19.51 16.80
N PHE A 255 -14.84 -19.24 15.55
CA PHE A 255 -15.65 -18.49 14.57
C PHE A 255 -16.51 -19.36 13.64
N ASP A 256 -16.48 -20.69 13.79
CA ASP A 256 -17.29 -21.59 12.96
C ASP A 256 -18.77 -21.50 13.38
N ASP A 257 -19.09 -21.25 14.66
CA ASP A 257 -20.44 -20.99 15.16
C ASP A 257 -20.59 -19.62 15.84
N ILE A 258 -20.36 -18.55 15.08
CA ILE A 258 -20.33 -17.19 15.64
C ILE A 258 -21.64 -16.75 16.29
N TYR A 259 -22.81 -17.10 15.73
CA TYR A 259 -24.09 -16.58 16.21
C TYR A 259 -24.52 -17.22 17.54
N SER A 260 -24.10 -18.45 17.83
CA SER A 260 -24.39 -19.08 19.11
C SER A 260 -23.40 -18.63 20.19
N GLN A 261 -22.15 -18.35 19.80
CA GLN A 261 -21.07 -18.04 20.74
C GLN A 261 -20.90 -16.55 21.02
N PHE A 262 -21.33 -15.64 20.13
CA PHE A 262 -21.06 -14.20 20.26
C PHE A 262 -22.27 -13.31 20.06
N THR A 263 -22.33 -12.22 20.84
CA THR A 263 -23.09 -11.02 20.46
C THR A 263 -22.21 -10.14 19.58
N ILE A 264 -22.71 -9.80 18.39
CA ILE A 264 -22.03 -8.95 17.41
C ILE A 264 -22.59 -7.52 17.55
N SER A 265 -21.74 -6.55 17.88
CA SER A 265 -22.12 -5.13 17.96
C SER A 265 -21.40 -4.36 16.86
N HIS A 266 -22.15 -3.76 15.93
CA HIS A 266 -21.63 -2.90 14.84
C HIS A 266 -20.42 -3.46 14.08
N ALA A 267 -20.29 -4.79 14.02
CA ALA A 267 -19.32 -5.51 13.22
C ALA A 267 -20.07 -6.26 12.12
N GLU A 268 -19.46 -6.34 10.95
CA GLU A 268 -20.02 -7.09 9.82
C GLU A 268 -19.39 -8.49 9.77
N HIS A 269 -20.10 -9.44 9.19
CA HIS A 269 -19.59 -10.78 9.00
C HIS A 269 -19.92 -11.28 7.60
N GLU A 270 -18.97 -11.98 7.01
CA GLU A 270 -19.12 -12.64 5.73
C GLU A 270 -18.78 -14.11 5.90
N VAL A 271 -19.73 -14.97 5.53
CA VAL A 271 -19.61 -16.43 5.58
C VAL A 271 -19.31 -16.91 4.16
N GLY A 272 -18.47 -17.94 4.02
CA GLY A 272 -18.19 -18.48 2.68
C GLY A 272 -16.89 -17.98 2.06
N ILE A 273 -16.07 -17.23 2.79
CA ILE A 273 -14.82 -16.70 2.21
C ILE A 273 -13.86 -17.87 1.96
N THR A 274 -13.49 -18.04 0.69
CA THR A 274 -12.42 -18.97 0.29
C THR A 274 -11.11 -18.60 0.98
N LYS A 275 -10.17 -19.55 1.17
CA LYS A 275 -8.83 -19.35 1.75
C LYS A 275 -7.90 -18.37 0.98
N ALA A 276 -8.41 -17.29 0.40
CA ALA A 276 -7.67 -16.23 -0.26
C ALA A 276 -6.64 -15.58 0.69
N PHE A 277 -6.96 -15.48 1.99
CA PHE A 277 -6.06 -15.05 3.05
C PHE A 277 -4.82 -15.95 3.26
N CYS A 278 -4.76 -17.11 2.59
CA CYS A 278 -3.62 -18.03 2.62
C CYS A 278 -2.66 -17.88 1.44
N ASN A 279 -2.96 -17.01 0.48
CA ASN A 279 -2.12 -16.81 -0.70
C ASN A 279 -1.29 -15.53 -0.56
N ASP A 280 0.03 -15.68 -0.47
CA ASP A 280 1.01 -14.58 -0.26
C ASP A 280 1.13 -13.53 -1.38
N LYS A 281 0.29 -13.58 -2.42
CA LYS A 281 0.41 -12.67 -3.58
C LYS A 281 -0.90 -11.93 -3.85
N GLU A 282 -1.31 -11.13 -2.88
CA GLU A 282 -2.30 -10.08 -3.10
C GLU A 282 -1.65 -8.93 -3.86
N TYR A 283 -1.81 -8.97 -5.18
CA TYR A 283 -1.68 -7.77 -5.98
C TYR A 283 -2.99 -6.99 -5.87
N VAL A 284 -2.89 -5.67 -5.84
CA VAL A 284 -4.05 -4.80 -5.79
C VAL A 284 -4.27 -4.20 -7.18
N ASN A 285 -5.53 -4.12 -7.60
CA ASN A 285 -5.89 -3.30 -8.76
C ASN A 285 -6.86 -2.22 -8.28
N LEU A 286 -6.71 -1.00 -8.79
CA LEU A 286 -7.62 0.10 -8.50
C LEU A 286 -8.09 0.72 -9.82
N VAL A 287 -9.39 0.98 -9.92
CA VAL A 287 -9.99 1.63 -11.08
C VAL A 287 -10.10 3.12 -10.80
N PHE A 288 -9.52 3.94 -11.67
CA PHE A 288 -9.64 5.39 -11.64
C PHE A 288 -10.72 5.79 -12.66
N PRO A 289 -11.90 6.23 -12.19
CA PRO A 289 -13.10 6.32 -13.02
C PRO A 289 -13.15 7.57 -13.90
N GLU A 290 -12.16 8.47 -13.83
CA GLU A 290 -12.08 9.62 -14.73
C GLU A 290 -11.41 9.23 -16.04
N ARG A 291 -12.11 9.54 -17.13
CA ARG A 291 -11.63 9.29 -18.48
C ARG A 291 -10.40 10.14 -18.77
N ARG A 292 -9.37 9.50 -19.34
CA ARG A 292 -8.05 10.06 -19.63
C ARG A 292 -7.51 9.52 -20.95
N LEU A 293 -6.63 10.28 -21.58
CA LEU A 293 -5.84 9.77 -22.70
C LEU A 293 -4.98 8.59 -22.26
N PHE A 294 -4.55 7.72 -23.18
CA PHE A 294 -3.75 6.55 -22.82
C PHE A 294 -2.47 6.93 -22.07
N ARG A 295 -1.75 7.97 -22.55
CA ARG A 295 -0.51 8.46 -21.92
C ARG A 295 -0.76 9.03 -20.52
N GLU A 296 -1.87 9.73 -20.32
CA GLU A 296 -2.24 10.29 -19.01
C GLU A 296 -2.63 9.18 -18.02
N GLY A 297 -3.26 8.11 -18.50
CA GLY A 297 -3.55 6.92 -17.69
C GLY A 297 -2.28 6.20 -17.25
N ASP A 298 -1.30 6.06 -18.15
CA ASP A 298 0.03 5.53 -17.81
C ASP A 298 0.76 6.41 -16.79
N LEU A 299 0.75 7.73 -17.02
CA LEU A 299 1.35 8.71 -16.11
C LEU A 299 0.73 8.60 -14.71
N LEU A 300 -0.60 8.60 -14.60
CA LEU A 300 -1.31 8.45 -13.33
C LEU A 300 -0.85 7.19 -12.59
N CYS A 301 -0.89 6.03 -13.26
CA CYS A 301 -0.50 4.77 -12.63
C CYS A 301 0.94 4.80 -12.12
N ARG A 302 1.88 5.37 -12.89
CA ARG A 302 3.27 5.54 -12.46
C ARG A 302 3.41 6.49 -11.27
N THR A 303 2.69 7.61 -11.28
CA THR A 303 2.67 8.60 -10.20
C THR A 303 2.16 8.02 -8.87
N VAL A 304 1.16 7.14 -8.92
CA VAL A 304 0.66 6.45 -7.71
C VAL A 304 1.50 5.22 -7.32
N GLY A 305 2.59 4.92 -8.03
CA GLY A 305 3.51 3.82 -7.73
C GLY A 305 3.09 2.44 -8.27
N GLY A 306 2.20 2.42 -9.27
CA GLY A 306 1.75 1.23 -9.98
C GLY A 306 2.05 1.27 -11.48
N ASN A 307 1.43 0.37 -12.23
CA ASN A 307 1.49 0.34 -13.69
C ASN A 307 0.09 0.11 -14.26
N MET A 308 -0.16 0.48 -15.51
CA MET A 308 -1.42 0.12 -16.16
C MET A 308 -1.61 -1.40 -16.18
N LYS A 309 -2.81 -1.86 -15.83
CA LYS A 309 -3.08 -3.29 -15.70
C LYS A 309 -3.06 -3.99 -17.06
N VAL A 310 -2.36 -5.12 -17.11
CA VAL A 310 -2.45 -6.12 -18.19
C VAL A 310 -2.95 -7.44 -17.58
N PRO A 311 -4.08 -8.00 -18.04
CA PRO A 311 -4.59 -9.27 -17.52
C PRO A 311 -3.65 -10.44 -17.79
N ARG A 312 -3.41 -11.28 -16.79
CA ARG A 312 -2.46 -12.42 -16.87
C ARG A 312 -3.08 -13.73 -17.32
N ASN A 313 -4.39 -13.87 -17.17
CA ASN A 313 -5.18 -15.04 -17.57
C ASN A 313 -6.67 -14.65 -17.70
N ALA A 314 -7.51 -15.60 -18.11
CA ALA A 314 -8.94 -15.36 -18.33
C ALA A 314 -9.69 -14.92 -17.04
N GLU A 315 -9.27 -15.42 -15.88
CA GLU A 315 -9.90 -15.07 -14.60
C GLU A 315 -9.53 -13.64 -14.15
N ASP A 316 -8.26 -13.27 -14.24
CA ASP A 316 -7.78 -11.90 -13.99
C ASP A 316 -8.44 -10.89 -14.93
N ASN A 317 -8.68 -11.29 -16.19
CA ASN A 317 -9.37 -10.50 -17.20
C ASN A 317 -10.85 -10.26 -16.84
N ARG A 318 -11.54 -11.32 -16.40
CA ARG A 318 -12.94 -11.24 -15.92
C ARG A 318 -13.03 -10.35 -14.68
N LYS A 319 -12.18 -10.58 -13.68
CA LYS A 319 -12.13 -9.78 -12.45
C LYS A 319 -11.94 -8.29 -12.75
N LEU A 320 -11.00 -7.94 -13.63
CA LEU A 320 -10.76 -6.54 -14.00
C LEU A 320 -11.99 -5.89 -14.64
N TYR A 321 -12.70 -6.62 -15.50
CA TYR A 321 -13.95 -6.15 -16.08
C TYR A 321 -15.04 -5.95 -15.01
N GLU A 322 -15.23 -6.90 -14.09
CA GLU A 322 -16.18 -6.77 -12.97
C GLU A 322 -15.90 -5.54 -12.11
N MET A 323 -14.62 -5.27 -11.79
CA MET A 323 -14.21 -4.07 -11.05
C MET A 323 -14.55 -2.76 -11.77
N SER A 324 -14.67 -2.77 -13.11
CA SER A 324 -15.06 -1.57 -13.86
C SER A 324 -16.57 -1.29 -13.83
N LYS A 325 -17.41 -2.30 -13.55
CA LYS A 325 -18.88 -2.18 -13.65
C LYS A 325 -19.49 -1.13 -12.72
N PRO A 326 -19.09 -1.00 -11.44
CA PRO A 326 -19.61 0.05 -10.56
C PRO A 326 -19.40 1.46 -11.13
N HIS A 327 -18.31 1.66 -11.87
CA HIS A 327 -17.94 2.94 -12.47
C HIS A 327 -18.43 3.11 -13.91
N ALA A 328 -19.28 2.21 -14.42
CA ALA A 328 -19.71 2.23 -15.81
C ALA A 328 -20.29 3.60 -16.22
N LYS A 329 -21.12 4.23 -15.39
CA LYS A 329 -21.73 5.55 -15.67
C LYS A 329 -20.69 6.64 -15.94
N THR A 330 -19.56 6.63 -15.24
CA THR A 330 -18.48 7.62 -15.39
C THR A 330 -17.54 7.25 -16.55
N CYS A 331 -17.32 5.94 -16.75
CA CYS A 331 -16.47 5.42 -17.82
C CYS A 331 -17.11 5.41 -19.22
N GLY A 332 -18.45 5.50 -19.34
CA GLY A 332 -19.18 5.68 -20.60
C GLY A 332 -20.68 5.30 -20.57
N GLU A 333 -21.50 5.82 -21.49
CA GLU A 333 -22.96 5.53 -21.56
C GLU A 333 -23.31 4.11 -22.05
N SER A 334 -22.39 3.47 -22.76
CA SER A 334 -22.44 2.04 -23.05
C SER A 334 -21.20 1.40 -22.39
N LEU A 335 -21.33 0.17 -21.91
CA LEU A 335 -20.22 -0.62 -21.32
C LEU A 335 -19.02 -0.84 -22.29
N ALA A 336 -19.03 -0.17 -23.46
CA ALA A 336 -18.51 -0.65 -24.75
C ALA A 336 -17.08 -0.32 -25.05
N ASP A 337 -16.52 0.66 -24.37
CA ASP A 337 -15.09 0.79 -24.25
C ASP A 337 -14.80 1.55 -22.96
N THR A 338 -14.65 0.87 -21.82
CA THR A 338 -14.62 1.54 -20.50
C THR A 338 -13.21 1.75 -19.96
N LEU A 339 -12.27 0.83 -20.27
CA LEU A 339 -11.00 0.74 -19.55
C LEU A 339 -9.81 0.53 -20.49
N TRP A 340 -8.77 1.34 -20.32
CA TRP A 340 -7.47 1.12 -20.94
C TRP A 340 -6.74 -0.07 -20.31
N LEU A 341 -6.11 -0.90 -21.15
CA LEU A 341 -5.15 -1.91 -20.75
C LEU A 341 -3.74 -1.41 -21.06
N GLY A 342 -2.73 -1.79 -20.26
CA GLY A 342 -1.33 -1.42 -20.47
C GLY A 342 -0.66 -2.09 -21.69
N VAL A 343 -1.38 -2.23 -22.80
CA VAL A 343 -0.94 -2.93 -24.01
C VAL A 343 -0.96 -1.98 -25.20
N MET A 344 0.15 -1.97 -25.93
CA MET A 344 0.29 -1.22 -27.18
C MET A 344 0.80 -2.13 -28.29
N GLY A 345 0.54 -1.78 -29.53
CA GLY A 345 0.99 -2.59 -30.65
C GLY A 345 0.53 -2.07 -31.99
N ASN A 346 0.63 -2.92 -32.99
CA ASN A 346 0.30 -2.56 -34.36
C ASN A 346 -0.48 -3.70 -35.00
N THR A 347 -1.66 -3.38 -35.53
CA THR A 347 -2.59 -4.32 -36.19
C THR A 347 -2.02 -4.91 -37.48
N THR A 348 -1.28 -4.13 -38.28
CA THR A 348 -0.60 -4.57 -39.51
C THR A 348 0.49 -5.61 -39.23
N SER A 349 1.28 -5.41 -38.15
CA SER A 349 2.36 -6.34 -37.78
C SER A 349 1.90 -7.54 -36.92
N GLY A 350 0.71 -7.43 -36.31
CA GLY A 350 0.21 -8.38 -35.32
C GLY A 350 0.99 -8.42 -34.00
N LYS A 351 1.95 -7.51 -33.78
CA LYS A 351 2.79 -7.48 -32.58
C LYS A 351 2.19 -6.56 -31.51
N TRP A 352 2.09 -7.08 -30.29
CA TRP A 352 1.60 -6.38 -29.11
C TRP A 352 2.57 -6.55 -27.95
N TYR A 353 2.76 -5.50 -27.17
CA TYR A 353 3.63 -5.50 -26.00
C TYR A 353 2.97 -4.80 -24.82
N ASP A 354 3.31 -5.25 -23.63
CA ASP A 354 3.01 -4.60 -22.37
C ASP A 354 3.97 -3.40 -22.19
N ILE A 355 3.41 -2.22 -21.91
CA ILE A 355 4.20 -0.98 -21.83
C ILE A 355 5.15 -0.95 -20.63
N SER A 356 4.86 -1.71 -19.57
CA SER A 356 5.63 -1.72 -18.33
C SER A 356 6.94 -2.49 -18.47
N ASN A 357 6.90 -3.65 -19.13
CA ASN A 357 8.04 -4.57 -19.24
C ASN A 357 8.57 -4.71 -20.68
N LYS A 358 7.90 -4.09 -21.66
CA LYS A 358 8.21 -4.14 -23.10
C LYS A 358 8.22 -5.56 -23.69
N LYS A 359 7.52 -6.51 -23.06
CA LYS A 359 7.39 -7.91 -23.50
C LYS A 359 6.00 -8.19 -24.04
N GLU A 360 5.89 -9.29 -24.77
CA GLU A 360 4.62 -9.78 -25.28
C GLU A 360 3.70 -10.22 -24.13
N PRO A 361 2.40 -9.82 -24.11
CA PRO A 361 1.47 -10.27 -23.09
C PRO A 361 1.28 -11.78 -23.11
N PHE A 362 1.39 -12.43 -21.95
CA PHE A 362 1.21 -13.89 -21.81
C PHE A 362 -0.22 -14.34 -22.16
N PHE A 363 -1.21 -13.52 -21.81
CA PHE A 363 -2.62 -13.74 -22.10
C PHE A 363 -3.13 -12.65 -23.04
N ARG A 364 -4.06 -13.03 -23.93
CA ARG A 364 -4.70 -12.14 -24.91
C ARG A 364 -6.14 -12.58 -25.11
N ASN A 365 -7.04 -11.61 -25.21
CA ASN A 365 -8.45 -11.87 -25.48
C ASN A 365 -9.01 -10.97 -26.59
N PHE A 366 -8.27 -10.80 -27.69
CA PHE A 366 -8.68 -9.94 -28.80
C PHE A 366 -9.96 -10.42 -29.49
N ASP A 367 -10.80 -9.48 -29.92
CA ASP A 367 -12.01 -9.76 -30.68
C ASP A 367 -11.70 -10.48 -31.99
N ARG A 368 -12.28 -11.67 -32.19
CA ARG A 368 -12.07 -12.51 -33.37
C ARG A 368 -12.78 -11.98 -34.62
N ASN A 369 -13.80 -11.14 -34.45
CA ASN A 369 -14.65 -10.68 -35.57
C ASN A 369 -14.24 -9.30 -36.11
N GLY A 370 -13.03 -8.84 -35.80
CA GLY A 370 -12.51 -7.57 -36.30
C GLY A 370 -13.14 -6.39 -35.58
N GLY A 371 -12.68 -6.12 -34.35
CA GLY A 371 -12.77 -4.76 -33.82
C GLY A 371 -12.09 -3.86 -34.84
N GLY A 372 -12.86 -2.93 -35.44
CA GLY A 372 -12.57 -2.27 -36.72
C GLY A 372 -11.08 -2.10 -36.99
N GLN A 373 -10.62 -2.59 -38.15
CA GLN A 373 -9.24 -2.47 -38.59
C GLN A 373 -8.87 -0.98 -38.71
N VAL A 374 -8.40 -0.39 -37.62
CA VAL A 374 -7.72 0.89 -37.65
C VAL A 374 -6.30 0.57 -38.15
N GLU A 375 -5.97 1.01 -39.36
CA GLU A 375 -4.62 0.91 -39.91
C GLU A 375 -3.81 2.12 -39.42
N GLU A 376 -3.20 1.99 -38.24
CA GLU A 376 -2.27 2.98 -37.71
C GLU A 376 -0.99 2.29 -37.19
N PRO A 377 0.16 2.98 -37.25
CA PRO A 377 1.45 2.39 -36.89
C PRO A 377 1.54 2.00 -35.41
N GLN A 378 0.71 2.61 -34.54
CA GLN A 378 0.72 2.37 -33.10
C GLN A 378 -0.68 2.56 -32.51
N LEU A 379 -1.23 1.50 -31.93
CA LEU A 379 -2.55 1.45 -31.33
C LEU A 379 -2.47 1.04 -29.86
N CYS A 380 -3.45 1.49 -29.10
CA CYS A 380 -3.65 1.19 -27.69
C CYS A 380 -4.80 0.20 -27.53
N VAL A 381 -4.81 -0.58 -26.45
CA VAL A 381 -5.83 -1.62 -26.24
C VAL A 381 -6.77 -1.25 -25.10
N ALA A 382 -8.07 -1.37 -25.36
CA ALA A 382 -9.12 -1.20 -24.35
C ALA A 382 -9.98 -2.46 -24.24
N PHE A 383 -10.78 -2.56 -23.18
CA PHE A 383 -11.90 -3.50 -23.15
C PHE A 383 -13.03 -3.09 -24.08
N LYS A 384 -13.75 -4.08 -24.59
CA LYS A 384 -15.04 -3.95 -25.28
C LYS A 384 -16.17 -4.43 -24.38
N GLY A 385 -17.32 -3.76 -24.38
CA GLY A 385 -18.54 -4.23 -23.69
C GLY A 385 -19.88 -3.66 -24.17
N SER A 386 -20.68 -4.34 -24.98
CA SER A 386 -22.01 -3.78 -25.31
C SER A 386 -23.05 -4.14 -24.24
N THR A 387 -24.11 -3.34 -24.08
CA THR A 387 -25.33 -3.76 -23.37
C THR A 387 -26.08 -4.89 -24.10
N ASP A 388 -25.76 -5.08 -25.39
CA ASP A 388 -26.54 -5.93 -26.31
C ASP A 388 -25.85 -7.26 -26.66
N ILE A 389 -24.76 -7.63 -25.97
CA ILE A 389 -24.01 -8.87 -26.29
C ILE A 389 -24.08 -9.87 -25.13
N VAL A 390 -24.20 -11.14 -25.50
CA VAL A 390 -24.14 -12.33 -24.64
C VAL A 390 -22.89 -12.31 -23.74
N GLU A 391 -23.04 -12.80 -22.51
CA GLU A 391 -22.01 -12.81 -21.44
C GLU A 391 -20.64 -13.34 -21.88
N SER A 392 -20.61 -14.25 -22.85
CA SER A 392 -19.41 -14.80 -23.47
C SER A 392 -18.57 -13.80 -24.30
N ALA A 393 -19.02 -12.56 -24.47
CA ALA A 393 -18.31 -11.52 -25.22
C ALA A 393 -17.86 -10.31 -24.37
N PHE A 394 -17.99 -10.39 -23.04
CA PHE A 394 -17.44 -9.38 -22.14
C PHE A 394 -15.93 -9.53 -21.94
N ALA A 395 -15.27 -8.44 -21.53
CA ALA A 395 -13.83 -8.40 -21.28
C ALA A 395 -12.96 -8.77 -22.51
N VAL A 396 -13.46 -8.50 -23.72
CA VAL A 396 -12.73 -8.70 -24.98
C VAL A 396 -11.84 -7.48 -25.24
N TRP A 397 -10.66 -7.70 -25.82
CA TRP A 397 -9.67 -6.67 -26.09
C TRP A 397 -9.87 -6.09 -27.49
N VAL A 398 -9.88 -4.76 -27.61
CA VAL A 398 -10.05 -4.05 -28.87
C VAL A 398 -8.96 -3.00 -29.07
N PRO A 399 -8.32 -2.96 -30.25
CA PRO A 399 -7.43 -1.86 -30.63
C PRO A 399 -8.19 -0.56 -30.82
N ARG A 400 -7.62 0.54 -30.31
CA ARG A 400 -8.18 1.89 -30.35
C ARG A 400 -7.05 2.91 -30.55
N LYS A 401 -7.40 4.07 -31.08
CA LYS A 401 -6.47 5.21 -31.12
C LYS A 401 -6.17 5.66 -29.69
N CYS A 402 -4.91 6.01 -29.45
CA CYS A 402 -4.40 6.34 -28.12
C CYS A 402 -4.83 7.73 -27.63
N ASP A 403 -5.36 8.56 -28.52
CA ASP A 403 -5.90 9.91 -28.27
C ASP A 403 -7.37 9.91 -27.83
N LEU A 404 -7.98 8.73 -27.68
CA LEU A 404 -9.30 8.59 -27.07
C LEU A 404 -9.19 8.61 -25.54
N GLU A 405 -10.28 9.00 -24.88
CA GLU A 405 -10.36 9.00 -23.42
C GLU A 405 -11.07 7.75 -22.90
N ARG A 406 -10.48 7.08 -21.89
CA ARG A 406 -11.07 5.94 -21.17
C ARG A 406 -10.66 5.98 -19.71
N CYS A 407 -11.36 5.24 -18.85
CA CYS A 407 -10.87 4.99 -17.50
C CYS A 407 -9.61 4.13 -17.55
N VAL A 408 -8.87 4.12 -16.44
CA VAL A 408 -7.67 3.31 -16.30
C VAL A 408 -7.74 2.47 -15.05
N ALA A 409 -7.20 1.25 -15.11
CA ALA A 409 -6.96 0.45 -13.93
C ALA A 409 -5.46 0.34 -13.70
N CYS A 410 -5.02 0.71 -12.51
CA CYS A 410 -3.65 0.58 -12.09
C CYS A 410 -3.46 -0.71 -11.30
N HIS A 411 -2.32 -1.34 -11.52
CA HIS A 411 -1.88 -2.58 -10.90
C HIS A 411 -0.72 -2.31 -9.96
N PHE A 412 -0.82 -2.86 -8.76
CA PHE A 412 0.19 -2.75 -7.72
C PHE A 412 0.62 -4.16 -7.32
N THR A 413 1.91 -4.46 -7.47
CA THR A 413 2.48 -5.73 -6.97
C THR A 413 2.53 -5.75 -5.44
N VAL A 414 2.84 -4.59 -4.86
CA VAL A 414 2.72 -4.26 -3.45
C VAL A 414 2.08 -2.87 -3.42
N LEU A 415 1.06 -2.65 -2.59
CA LEU A 415 0.40 -1.35 -2.52
C LEU A 415 1.36 -0.35 -1.83
N PRO A 416 1.89 0.66 -2.55
CA PRO A 416 2.81 1.61 -1.95
C PRO A 416 2.07 2.59 -1.04
N PHE A 417 2.79 3.17 -0.10
CA PHE A 417 2.33 4.35 0.61
C PHE A 417 2.47 5.58 -0.28
N VAL A 418 1.44 6.41 -0.33
CA VAL A 418 1.58 7.79 -0.77
C VAL A 418 2.00 8.62 0.43
N ARG A 419 3.21 9.18 0.37
CA ARG A 419 3.78 10.05 1.40
C ARG A 419 3.36 11.49 1.16
N ILE A 420 3.12 12.25 2.24
CA ILE A 420 2.88 13.68 2.19
C ILE A 420 4.06 14.41 2.81
N ARG A 421 4.68 15.27 1.99
CA ARG A 421 5.79 16.12 2.36
C ARG A 421 5.36 17.58 2.47
N GLY A 422 6.03 18.35 3.32
CA GLY A 422 5.78 19.79 3.52
C GLY A 422 4.88 20.11 4.72
N LEU A 423 4.28 19.11 5.36
CA LEU A 423 3.57 19.30 6.63
C LEU A 423 4.59 19.60 7.74
N CYS A 424 4.34 20.63 8.56
CA CYS A 424 5.23 20.93 9.68
C CYS A 424 5.28 19.76 10.68
N GLY A 425 6.38 19.63 11.44
CA GLY A 425 6.60 18.47 12.32
C GLY A 425 5.52 18.21 13.38
N LYS A 426 4.70 19.21 13.71
CA LYS A 426 3.60 19.11 14.68
C LYS A 426 2.24 18.84 14.05
N SER A 427 2.12 18.89 12.72
CA SER A 427 0.87 18.67 12.00
C SER A 427 0.14 17.43 12.52
N GLU A 428 -1.17 17.55 12.74
CA GLU A 428 -1.97 16.42 13.18
C GLU A 428 -2.32 15.51 11.99
N PHE A 429 -2.18 15.92 10.73
CA PHE A 429 -2.43 15.00 9.61
C PHE A 429 -1.45 13.82 9.53
N ASP A 430 -1.94 12.68 9.04
CA ASP A 430 -1.08 11.55 8.72
C ASP A 430 -0.12 11.93 7.59
N ARG A 431 1.07 11.31 7.58
CA ARG A 431 2.08 11.50 6.53
C ARG A 431 2.08 10.40 5.47
N ARG A 432 1.41 9.29 5.73
CA ARG A 432 1.39 8.10 4.87
C ARG A 432 -0.03 7.66 4.64
N TYR A 433 -0.39 7.42 3.37
CA TYR A 433 -1.74 7.06 2.95
C TYR A 433 -1.72 5.84 2.04
N PHE A 434 -2.73 5.00 2.18
CA PHE A 434 -3.06 3.93 1.26
C PHE A 434 -4.11 4.37 0.26
N LEU A 435 -4.06 3.81 -0.94
CA LEU A 435 -5.09 3.99 -1.95
C LEU A 435 -6.17 2.92 -1.77
N VAL A 436 -7.43 3.34 -1.69
CA VAL A 436 -8.57 2.44 -1.48
C VAL A 436 -9.65 2.77 -2.51
N SER A 437 -10.29 1.74 -3.05
CA SER A 437 -11.43 1.92 -3.96
C SER A 437 -12.61 2.51 -3.19
N SER A 438 -13.27 3.51 -3.77
CA SER A 438 -14.48 4.16 -3.23
C SER A 438 -15.54 4.29 -4.32
N GLU A 439 -16.78 4.66 -3.96
CA GLU A 439 -17.84 4.87 -4.95
C GLU A 439 -17.48 5.96 -5.98
N ASN A 440 -16.74 6.98 -5.54
CA ASN A 440 -16.31 8.12 -6.35
C ASN A 440 -14.95 7.90 -7.05
N GLY A 441 -14.32 6.74 -6.88
CA GLY A 441 -13.04 6.39 -7.48
C GLY A 441 -12.05 5.83 -6.49
N VAL A 442 -11.04 6.63 -6.14
CA VAL A 442 -9.97 6.22 -5.23
C VAL A 442 -9.80 7.26 -4.13
N ASP A 443 -9.89 6.82 -2.88
CA ASP A 443 -9.65 7.62 -1.69
C ASP A 443 -8.25 7.32 -1.12
N PHE A 444 -7.69 8.28 -0.39
CA PHE A 444 -6.43 8.11 0.31
C PHE A 444 -6.72 7.93 1.80
N VAL A 445 -6.51 6.73 2.33
CA VAL A 445 -6.73 6.41 3.74
C VAL A 445 -5.42 6.47 4.49
N GLY A 446 -5.31 7.41 5.42
CA GLY A 446 -4.13 7.63 6.23
C GLY A 446 -3.84 6.48 7.18
N LEU A 447 -2.56 6.37 7.56
CA LEU A 447 -2.05 5.33 8.44
C LEU A 447 -2.80 5.24 9.78
N TYR A 448 -3.24 6.37 10.34
CA TYR A 448 -3.86 6.46 11.66
C TYR A 448 -5.27 7.03 11.63
N TYR A 449 -5.44 8.33 11.39
CA TYR A 449 -6.73 9.01 11.57
C TYR A 449 -7.06 10.03 10.48
N SER A 450 -6.27 10.11 9.41
CA SER A 450 -6.56 11.03 8.30
C SER A 450 -7.17 10.30 7.11
N ILE A 451 -8.01 10.98 6.34
CA ILE A 451 -8.50 10.50 5.06
C ILE A 451 -8.53 11.66 4.06
N ILE A 452 -8.25 11.39 2.79
CA ILE A 452 -8.41 12.35 1.70
C ILE A 452 -9.43 11.79 0.73
N VAL A 453 -10.53 12.52 0.60
CA VAL A 453 -11.67 12.13 -0.22
C VAL A 453 -11.93 13.17 -1.29
N LYS A 454 -12.46 12.72 -2.43
CA LYS A 454 -12.86 13.58 -3.53
C LYS A 454 -14.30 14.05 -3.36
N HIS A 455 -14.52 15.35 -3.44
CA HIS A 455 -15.85 15.94 -3.51
C HIS A 455 -16.12 16.46 -4.92
N GLN A 456 -17.20 15.97 -5.52
CA GLN A 456 -17.70 16.44 -6.82
C GLN A 456 -18.26 17.87 -6.69
N PRO A 457 -18.26 18.66 -7.77
CA PRO A 457 -18.81 20.02 -7.76
C PRO A 457 -20.31 20.03 -7.42
N GLN A 458 -20.77 21.08 -6.72
CA GLN A 458 -22.16 21.19 -6.23
C GLN A 458 -23.20 21.39 -7.35
N SER A 459 -22.78 21.73 -8.57
CA SER A 459 -23.65 21.87 -9.73
C SER A 459 -23.08 21.16 -10.95
N ASN A 460 -23.93 20.49 -11.73
CA ASN A 460 -23.55 19.84 -13.00
C ASN A 460 -23.19 20.85 -14.11
N ILE A 461 -23.04 22.14 -13.78
CA ILE A 461 -22.78 23.20 -14.74
C ILE A 461 -21.26 23.23 -14.98
N SER A 462 -20.84 22.45 -15.97
CA SER A 462 -19.50 22.43 -16.57
C SER A 462 -19.02 23.81 -17.08
N SER A 463 -19.88 24.82 -17.05
CA SER A 463 -19.60 26.20 -17.44
C SER A 463 -19.02 27.07 -16.33
N SER A 464 -18.93 26.57 -15.09
CA SER A 464 -18.49 27.36 -13.92
C SER A 464 -16.98 27.29 -13.63
N GLY A 465 -16.25 26.37 -14.27
CA GLY A 465 -14.85 26.10 -13.94
C GLY A 465 -14.64 25.44 -12.56
N ASP A 466 -15.72 25.03 -11.88
CA ASP A 466 -15.66 24.25 -10.65
C ASP A 466 -15.57 22.75 -10.97
N PHE A 467 -14.43 22.14 -10.64
CA PHE A 467 -14.18 20.70 -10.81
C PHE A 467 -14.31 19.93 -9.49
N GLY A 468 -14.75 20.60 -8.41
CA GLY A 468 -14.76 20.04 -7.07
C GLY A 468 -13.44 20.25 -6.33
N ASN A 469 -13.26 19.49 -5.25
CA ASN A 469 -12.08 19.58 -4.40
C ASN A 469 -11.71 18.22 -3.80
N TRP A 470 -10.46 18.12 -3.37
CA TRP A 470 -10.02 17.09 -2.44
C TRP A 470 -10.04 17.66 -1.04
N THR A 471 -10.58 16.92 -0.09
CA THR A 471 -10.55 17.30 1.32
C THR A 471 -9.81 16.24 2.11
N MET A 472 -8.71 16.65 2.74
CA MET A 472 -8.00 15.89 3.77
C MET A 472 -8.65 16.22 5.10
N ILE A 473 -9.08 15.23 5.87
CA ILE A 473 -9.77 15.44 7.15
C ILE A 473 -9.30 14.43 8.17
N ARG A 474 -9.19 14.87 9.43
CA ARG A 474 -9.02 13.97 10.57
C ARG A 474 -10.36 13.38 11.00
N LEU A 475 -10.42 12.06 11.10
CA LEU A 475 -11.61 11.27 11.39
C LEU A 475 -12.08 11.44 12.85
N ASP A 476 -11.13 11.56 13.78
CA ASP A 476 -11.36 11.77 15.21
C ASP A 476 -11.61 13.24 15.56
N LYS A 477 -11.05 14.17 14.77
CA LYS A 477 -11.19 15.62 14.96
C LYS A 477 -11.52 16.32 13.63
N PRO A 478 -12.78 16.21 13.15
CA PRO A 478 -13.19 16.71 11.82
C PRO A 478 -13.02 18.22 11.60
N SER A 479 -12.83 19.00 12.67
CA SER A 479 -12.50 20.42 12.56
C SER A 479 -11.14 20.66 11.91
N ILE A 480 -10.22 19.70 11.99
CA ILE A 480 -8.91 19.74 11.33
C ILE A 480 -9.07 19.16 9.93
N LYS A 481 -8.94 20.03 8.93
CA LYS A 481 -9.08 19.66 7.53
C LYS A 481 -8.22 20.54 6.63
N ALA A 482 -7.87 20.03 5.46
CA ALA A 482 -7.20 20.76 4.42
C ALA A 482 -7.91 20.53 3.08
N THR A 483 -8.03 21.58 2.27
CA THR A 483 -8.78 21.55 1.01
C THR A 483 -7.87 21.89 -0.17
N LEU A 484 -7.91 21.06 -1.22
CA LEU A 484 -7.26 21.30 -2.51
C LEU A 484 -8.33 21.47 -3.58
N ARG A 485 -8.39 22.66 -4.20
CA ARG A 485 -9.29 22.91 -5.34
C ARG A 485 -8.78 22.21 -6.59
N MET A 486 -9.65 21.49 -7.28
CA MET A 486 -9.28 20.78 -8.49
C MET A 486 -9.16 21.73 -9.70
N LYS A 487 -8.11 21.57 -10.50
CA LYS A 487 -7.88 22.34 -11.74
C LYS A 487 -8.48 21.67 -12.98
N SER A 488 -8.81 20.39 -12.88
CA SER A 488 -9.45 19.58 -13.92
C SER A 488 -10.16 18.39 -13.25
N PRO A 489 -11.08 17.69 -13.94
CA PRO A 489 -11.73 16.49 -13.40
C PRO A 489 -10.76 15.36 -13.04
N THR A 490 -9.60 15.32 -13.70
CA THR A 490 -8.53 14.32 -13.58
C THR A 490 -7.43 14.74 -12.60
N HIS A 491 -7.54 15.92 -11.98
CA HIS A 491 -6.56 16.44 -11.02
C HIS A 491 -6.61 15.67 -9.71
N TYR A 492 -5.62 14.80 -9.50
CA TYR A 492 -5.38 14.09 -8.25
C TYR A 492 -4.40 14.88 -7.38
N PRO A 493 -4.41 14.68 -6.05
CA PRO A 493 -3.56 15.44 -5.14
C PRO A 493 -2.08 15.04 -5.18
N THR A 494 -1.69 14.19 -6.13
CA THR A 494 -0.31 13.72 -6.35
C THR A 494 0.59 14.83 -6.89
N GLY A 495 1.90 14.73 -6.62
CA GLY A 495 2.84 15.79 -6.95
C GLY A 495 2.69 17.00 -6.03
N LEU A 496 3.15 18.16 -6.49
CA LEU A 496 3.18 19.41 -5.73
C LEU A 496 1.86 20.18 -5.90
N ASN A 497 1.16 20.42 -4.78
CA ASN A 497 -0.14 21.09 -4.76
C ASN A 497 -0.25 22.11 -3.62
N ASN A 498 -1.06 23.15 -3.83
CA ASN A 498 -1.37 24.14 -2.80
C ASN A 498 -2.65 23.73 -2.04
N TRP A 499 -2.57 23.66 -0.72
CA TRP A 499 -3.66 23.29 0.17
C TRP A 499 -4.04 24.44 1.08
N GLU A 500 -5.34 24.61 1.31
CA GLU A 500 -5.88 25.50 2.33
C GLU A 500 -6.15 24.69 3.60
N VAL A 501 -5.39 24.94 4.66
CA VAL A 501 -5.42 24.20 5.93
C VAL A 501 -6.20 24.98 6.99
N GLU A 502 -7.08 24.28 7.69
CA GLU A 502 -7.92 24.81 8.76
C GLU A 502 -7.68 24.08 10.09
N ASN A 503 -7.52 24.84 11.17
CA ASN A 503 -7.42 24.38 12.57
C ASN A 503 -6.28 23.41 12.89
N ASP A 504 -5.31 23.23 12.00
CA ASP A 504 -4.08 22.51 12.30
C ASP A 504 -3.15 23.34 13.21
N ILE A 505 -2.41 22.66 14.09
CA ILE A 505 -1.52 23.28 15.08
C ILE A 505 -0.35 24.06 14.45
N CYS A 506 0.00 23.78 13.20
CA CYS A 506 1.02 24.55 12.47
C CYS A 506 0.61 26.00 12.21
N GLY A 507 -0.69 26.33 12.25
CA GLY A 507 -1.22 27.70 12.14
C GLY A 507 -1.13 28.34 10.75
N GLN A 508 -0.52 27.68 9.78
CA GLN A 508 -0.44 28.13 8.39
C GLN A 508 -1.75 27.84 7.65
N LYS A 509 -2.30 28.85 6.97
CA LYS A 509 -3.55 28.70 6.20
C LYS A 509 -3.34 28.15 4.80
N GLU A 510 -2.26 28.53 4.13
CA GLU A 510 -1.92 28.04 2.80
C GLU A 510 -0.58 27.32 2.88
N VAL A 511 -0.56 26.06 2.46
CA VAL A 511 0.64 25.20 2.55
C VAL A 511 0.82 24.49 1.22
N GLN A 512 2.06 24.48 0.72
CA GLN A 512 2.45 23.61 -0.38
C GLN A 512 2.74 22.22 0.17
N LEU A 513 2.08 21.21 -0.38
CA LEU A 513 2.29 19.81 -0.02
C LEU A 513 2.66 19.02 -1.26
N ARG A 514 3.62 18.10 -1.11
CA ARG A 514 3.98 17.14 -2.15
C ARG A 514 3.49 15.76 -1.76
N MET A 515 2.60 15.18 -2.56
CA MET A 515 2.16 13.80 -2.37
C MET A 515 2.86 12.86 -3.35
N THR A 516 3.57 11.86 -2.84
CA THR A 516 4.45 11.04 -3.67
C THR A 516 4.49 9.57 -3.27
N SER A 517 4.52 8.68 -4.26
CA SER A 517 4.78 7.24 -4.06
C SER A 517 6.25 6.88 -4.32
N CYS A 518 7.14 7.86 -4.50
CA CYS A 518 8.55 7.62 -4.75
C CYS A 518 9.23 6.98 -3.55
N SER A 519 10.20 6.10 -3.81
CA SER A 519 11.07 5.54 -2.76
C SER A 519 12.11 6.56 -2.30
N ASP A 520 12.76 6.33 -1.16
CA ASP A 520 13.79 7.22 -0.59
C ASP A 520 15.05 7.37 -1.48
N GLN A 521 15.13 6.64 -2.59
CA GLN A 521 16.22 6.70 -3.57
C GLN A 521 15.79 7.40 -4.87
N GLN A 522 14.60 7.97 -4.90
CA GLN A 522 14.00 8.59 -6.08
C GLN A 522 13.47 9.98 -5.76
N PHE A 523 13.85 10.96 -6.58
CA PHE A 523 13.28 12.30 -6.55
C PHE A 523 11.85 12.30 -7.09
N SER A 524 10.96 13.00 -6.39
CA SER A 524 9.59 13.22 -6.83
C SER A 524 9.43 14.56 -7.56
N CYS A 525 9.15 14.48 -8.86
CA CYS A 525 8.80 15.60 -9.74
C CYS A 525 7.54 16.34 -9.26
N ASN A 526 7.29 17.58 -9.73
CA ASN A 526 6.09 18.34 -9.35
C ASN A 526 4.79 17.73 -9.90
N ASP A 527 4.85 16.99 -11.01
CA ASP A 527 3.77 16.16 -11.54
C ASP A 527 3.53 14.85 -10.76
N GLY A 528 4.40 14.55 -9.78
CA GLY A 528 4.35 13.37 -8.92
C GLY A 528 5.05 12.14 -9.48
N THR A 529 5.65 12.22 -10.68
CA THR A 529 6.49 11.13 -11.20
C THR A 529 7.79 10.97 -10.42
N CYS A 530 8.38 9.78 -10.51
CA CYS A 530 9.59 9.41 -9.79
C CYS A 530 10.75 9.21 -10.76
N ILE A 531 11.86 9.90 -10.50
CA ILE A 531 13.14 9.68 -11.19
C ILE A 531 14.20 9.28 -10.15
N PRO A 532 15.25 8.51 -10.51
CA PRO A 532 16.35 8.25 -9.60
C PRO A 532 17.01 9.54 -9.09
N LEU A 533 17.39 9.60 -7.80
CA LEU A 533 18.04 10.79 -7.21
C LEU A 533 19.23 11.34 -8.01
N PRO A 534 20.14 10.53 -8.59
CA PRO A 534 21.25 11.04 -9.40
C PRO A 534 20.84 11.74 -10.70
N LYS A 535 19.54 11.71 -11.04
CA LYS A 535 18.99 12.45 -12.17
C LYS A 535 18.50 13.85 -11.79
N ARG A 536 18.51 14.20 -10.51
CA ARG A 536 18.17 15.54 -10.04
C ARG A 536 19.37 16.47 -10.28
N CYS A 537 19.14 17.62 -10.92
CA CYS A 537 20.15 18.64 -11.18
C CYS A 537 21.35 18.10 -11.98
N ASN A 538 21.09 17.27 -12.99
CA ASN A 538 22.10 16.67 -13.84
C ASN A 538 22.25 17.39 -15.20
N MET A 539 21.59 18.54 -15.39
CA MET A 539 21.51 19.32 -16.62
C MET A 539 20.68 18.68 -17.74
N GLU A 540 19.92 17.62 -17.46
CA GLU A 540 19.04 16.94 -18.40
C GLU A 540 17.63 16.83 -17.82
N ALA A 541 16.64 17.50 -18.43
CA ALA A 541 15.26 17.39 -17.99
C ALA A 541 14.75 15.93 -18.14
N ASN A 542 14.54 15.28 -17.01
CA ASN A 542 14.07 13.91 -16.88
C ASN A 542 12.63 13.82 -16.36
N CYS A 543 12.15 14.82 -15.62
CA CYS A 543 10.71 14.97 -15.36
C CYS A 543 9.97 15.50 -16.61
N GLU A 544 8.70 15.14 -16.81
CA GLU A 544 7.91 15.71 -17.92
C GLU A 544 7.66 17.22 -17.74
N ASP A 545 7.62 17.68 -16.49
CA ASP A 545 7.49 19.08 -16.10
C ASP A 545 8.84 19.83 -15.95
N GLY A 546 9.97 19.12 -16.12
CA GLY A 546 11.33 19.66 -15.95
C GLY A 546 11.68 20.10 -14.52
N SER A 547 10.89 19.72 -13.51
CA SER A 547 11.08 20.15 -12.12
C SER A 547 12.37 19.63 -11.47
N ASP A 548 12.98 18.61 -12.05
CA ASP A 548 14.29 18.08 -11.68
C ASP A 548 15.47 18.97 -12.05
N GLU A 549 15.26 20.06 -12.80
CA GLU A 549 16.31 21.04 -13.12
C GLU A 549 16.00 22.45 -12.57
N ILE A 550 15.00 22.56 -11.69
CA ILE A 550 14.61 23.82 -11.03
C ILE A 550 15.17 23.85 -9.61
N ASP A 551 15.63 24.99 -9.09
CA ASP A 551 16.13 25.12 -7.71
C ASP A 551 17.26 24.13 -7.36
N CYS A 552 18.31 24.13 -8.18
CA CYS A 552 19.51 23.28 -8.01
C CYS A 552 20.56 23.89 -7.08
N ASN A 553 20.11 24.55 -6.00
CA ASN A 553 21.02 25.06 -4.99
C ASN A 553 21.33 23.98 -3.96
N PHE A 554 22.50 23.37 -4.09
CA PHE A 554 22.91 22.29 -3.20
C PHE A 554 23.24 22.77 -1.79
N LEU A 555 23.60 24.05 -1.57
CA LEU A 555 24.13 24.51 -0.30
C LEU A 555 23.03 24.98 0.65
N VAL A 556 23.02 24.41 1.86
CA VAL A 556 22.14 24.82 2.97
C VAL A 556 22.96 25.42 4.09
N LEU A 557 22.81 26.73 4.27
CA LEU A 557 23.39 27.44 5.41
C LEU A 557 22.49 27.29 6.64
N PRO A 558 23.04 26.93 7.82
CA PRO A 558 22.25 26.92 9.05
C PRO A 558 21.85 28.35 9.45
N GLU A 559 20.76 28.48 10.20
CA GLU A 559 20.33 29.76 10.74
C GLU A 559 21.43 30.37 11.62
N GLY A 560 21.79 31.64 11.35
CA GLY A 560 22.88 32.33 12.04
C GLY A 560 24.29 31.93 11.59
N TYR A 561 24.45 31.28 10.43
CA TYR A 561 25.76 30.98 9.86
C TYR A 561 26.57 32.27 9.62
N ASP A 562 27.78 32.33 10.18
CA ASP A 562 28.73 33.42 9.95
C ASP A 562 29.83 33.00 8.98
N ASN A 563 29.75 33.49 7.75
CA ASN A 563 30.72 33.23 6.68
C ASN A 563 32.07 33.94 6.87
N LYS A 564 32.22 34.81 7.88
CA LYS A 564 33.49 35.42 8.26
C LYS A 564 34.27 34.58 9.25
N THR A 565 33.60 33.64 9.92
CA THR A 565 34.24 32.75 10.89
C THR A 565 34.74 31.47 10.23
N PRO A 566 36.00 31.08 10.50
CA PRO A 566 36.53 29.82 10.02
C PRO A 566 35.74 28.62 10.57
N PRO A 567 35.77 27.47 9.86
CA PRO A 567 35.15 26.24 10.33
C PRO A 567 35.59 25.84 11.74
N PRO A 568 34.72 25.13 12.50
CA PRO A 568 35.07 24.60 13.81
C PRO A 568 36.29 23.70 13.75
N ARG A 569 37.13 23.77 14.79
CA ARG A 569 38.38 22.99 14.90
C ARG A 569 38.35 22.17 16.18
N HIS A 570 38.95 20.98 16.15
CA HIS A 570 39.13 20.16 17.35
C HIS A 570 40.03 20.84 18.40
N ASP A 571 41.05 21.57 17.95
CA ASP A 571 41.94 22.36 18.80
C ASP A 571 41.88 23.84 18.35
N PRO A 572 41.38 24.76 19.20
CA PRO A 572 41.32 26.20 18.90
C PRO A 572 42.67 26.85 18.60
N SER A 573 43.76 26.25 19.10
CA SER A 573 45.12 26.77 18.90
C SER A 573 45.74 26.35 17.56
N SER A 574 45.17 25.37 16.89
CA SER A 574 45.61 24.90 15.57
C SER A 574 44.96 25.72 14.44
N PRO A 575 45.65 25.98 13.32
CA PRO A 575 45.03 26.62 12.15
C PRO A 575 43.99 25.69 11.48
N VAL A 576 43.07 26.26 10.71
CA VAL A 576 42.15 25.45 9.87
C VAL A 576 42.97 24.70 8.83
N ASN A 577 42.69 23.41 8.64
CA ASN A 577 43.35 22.64 7.62
C ASN A 577 42.79 23.02 6.23
N VAL A 578 43.61 23.70 5.43
CA VAL A 578 43.30 24.09 4.05
C VAL A 578 44.38 23.50 3.15
N SER A 579 43.99 22.62 2.25
CA SER A 579 44.89 22.07 1.22
C SER A 579 44.96 23.05 0.05
N LEU A 580 46.17 23.46 -0.32
CA LEU A 580 46.46 24.33 -1.46
C LEU A 580 47.21 23.55 -2.53
N HIS A 581 46.64 23.48 -3.73
CA HIS A 581 47.29 22.94 -4.92
C HIS A 581 47.41 24.03 -5.98
N VAL A 582 48.63 24.28 -6.46
CA VAL A 582 48.91 25.26 -7.51
C VAL A 582 49.49 24.52 -8.72
N THR A 583 48.82 24.66 -9.87
CA THR A 583 49.24 24.05 -11.13
C THR A 583 49.49 25.16 -12.14
N MET A 584 50.72 25.27 -12.66
CA MET A 584 51.02 26.21 -13.75
C MET A 584 50.77 25.53 -15.09
N PHE A 585 49.82 26.04 -15.88
CA PHE A 585 49.49 25.49 -17.21
C PHE A 585 50.45 25.95 -18.29
N SER A 586 50.77 27.24 -18.31
CA SER A 586 51.64 27.81 -19.34
C SER A 586 52.33 29.08 -18.88
N VAL A 587 53.49 29.36 -19.46
CA VAL A 587 54.15 30.66 -19.40
C VAL A 587 53.81 31.39 -20.68
N ARG A 588 53.05 32.49 -20.57
CA ARG A 588 52.56 33.28 -21.71
C ARG A 588 53.64 34.20 -22.25
N SER A 589 54.41 34.84 -21.38
CA SER A 589 55.53 35.68 -21.77
C SER A 589 56.56 35.80 -20.64
N PHE A 590 57.81 36.02 -21.05
CA PHE A 590 58.95 36.22 -20.18
C PHE A 590 59.77 37.39 -20.72
N ASP A 591 59.79 38.52 -20.01
CA ASP A 591 60.59 39.70 -20.34
C ASP A 591 61.61 39.95 -19.22
N ILE A 592 62.87 39.65 -19.53
CA ILE A 592 64.00 39.79 -18.60
C ILE A 592 64.33 41.27 -18.38
N THR A 593 64.26 42.07 -19.44
CA THR A 593 64.59 43.50 -19.40
C THR A 593 63.58 44.31 -18.60
N GLY A 594 62.30 43.97 -18.70
CA GLY A 594 61.22 44.58 -17.92
C GLY A 594 60.88 43.84 -16.62
N PHE A 595 61.61 42.78 -16.26
CA PHE A 595 61.34 41.89 -15.12
C PHE A 595 59.86 41.44 -15.03
N LYS A 596 59.24 41.15 -16.18
CA LYS A 596 57.83 40.78 -16.27
C LYS A 596 57.68 39.31 -16.63
N PHE A 597 56.97 38.59 -15.78
CA PHE A 597 56.60 37.19 -15.98
C PHE A 597 55.08 37.08 -16.02
N VAL A 598 54.54 36.46 -17.08
CA VAL A 598 53.11 36.20 -17.19
C VAL A 598 52.91 34.70 -17.36
N CYS A 599 52.16 34.09 -16.44
CA CYS A 599 51.79 32.69 -16.50
C CYS A 599 50.29 32.49 -16.28
N GLU A 600 49.80 31.36 -16.74
CA GLU A 600 48.46 30.87 -16.43
C GLU A 600 48.58 29.72 -15.43
N MET A 601 47.84 29.82 -14.33
CA MET A 601 47.82 28.82 -13.28
C MET A 601 46.39 28.52 -12.81
N GLU A 602 46.17 27.30 -12.33
CA GLU A 602 45.02 26.92 -11.51
C GLU A 602 45.46 26.92 -10.05
N VAL A 603 44.66 27.56 -9.19
CA VAL A 603 44.81 27.49 -7.75
C VAL A 603 43.59 26.79 -7.18
N ARG A 604 43.78 25.62 -6.57
CA ARG A 604 42.73 24.82 -5.96
C ARG A 604 42.90 24.80 -4.46
N LEU A 605 41.84 25.18 -3.76
CA LEU A 605 41.74 25.15 -2.30
C LEU A 605 40.73 24.07 -1.90
N SER A 606 41.04 23.29 -0.86
CA SER A 606 40.11 22.31 -0.30
C SER A 606 40.10 22.39 1.22
N TRP A 607 38.91 22.48 1.80
CA TRP A 607 38.69 22.54 3.24
C TRP A 607 37.42 21.78 3.61
N ASN A 608 37.23 21.52 4.92
CA ASN A 608 36.02 20.89 5.44
C ASN A 608 35.30 21.85 6.40
N ASP A 609 34.01 22.09 6.17
CA ASP A 609 33.15 22.85 7.08
C ASP A 609 31.98 21.99 7.54
N THR A 610 32.09 21.48 8.78
CA THR A 610 31.10 20.58 9.39
C THR A 610 29.77 21.25 9.70
N ARG A 611 29.67 22.58 9.55
CA ARG A 611 28.43 23.34 9.78
C ARG A 611 27.51 23.32 8.56
N LEU A 612 28.07 23.08 7.37
CA LEU A 612 27.33 23.13 6.11
C LEU A 612 26.56 21.84 5.89
N LYS A 613 25.35 21.95 5.35
CA LYS A 613 24.57 20.82 4.85
C LYS A 613 24.35 20.99 3.36
N PHE A 614 24.09 19.88 2.68
CA PHE A 614 23.86 19.89 1.25
C PHE A 614 22.63 19.09 0.85
N HIS A 615 21.89 19.60 -0.13
CA HIS A 615 20.84 18.88 -0.83
C HIS A 615 21.45 18.08 -2.00
N HIS A 616 20.99 16.85 -2.20
CA HIS A 616 21.17 16.05 -3.42
C HIS A 616 22.52 16.12 -4.13
N LEU A 617 23.64 16.05 -3.39
CA LEU A 617 24.95 15.99 -4.04
C LEU A 617 25.03 14.75 -4.94
N ASN A 618 25.31 15.01 -6.21
CA ASN A 618 25.55 14.00 -7.22
C ASN A 618 26.85 13.25 -6.95
N GLU A 619 26.95 12.02 -7.46
CA GLU A 619 28.19 11.23 -7.37
C GLU A 619 29.32 11.83 -8.21
N ALA A 620 28.98 12.49 -9.32
CA ALA A 620 29.93 13.21 -10.13
C ALA A 620 30.13 14.63 -9.56
N ASP A 621 31.31 14.89 -9.00
CA ASP A 621 31.67 16.18 -8.42
C ASP A 621 31.47 17.37 -9.38
N SER A 622 31.64 17.17 -10.69
CA SER A 622 31.42 18.21 -11.70
C SER A 622 29.98 18.76 -11.73
N LEU A 623 29.01 17.98 -11.25
CA LEU A 623 27.60 18.38 -11.17
C LEU A 623 27.27 19.10 -9.85
N ASN A 624 28.18 19.10 -8.87
CA ASN A 624 27.98 19.69 -7.55
C ASN A 624 28.55 21.11 -7.46
N THR A 625 28.40 21.88 -8.54
CA THR A 625 28.89 23.26 -8.58
C THR A 625 27.98 24.16 -7.75
N ILE A 626 28.55 24.91 -6.81
CA ILE A 626 27.83 25.87 -5.97
C ILE A 626 27.93 27.24 -6.62
N HIS A 627 26.76 27.82 -6.91
CA HIS A 627 26.66 29.19 -7.37
C HIS A 627 26.83 30.15 -6.18
N LEU A 628 27.90 30.95 -6.23
CA LEU A 628 28.23 31.90 -5.17
C LEU A 628 27.44 33.20 -5.37
N GLU A 629 26.32 33.32 -4.66
CA GLU A 629 25.59 34.58 -4.50
C GLU A 629 25.92 35.20 -3.14
N GLU A 630 25.81 36.54 -3.00
CA GLU A 630 26.21 37.22 -1.75
C GLU A 630 25.48 36.68 -0.51
N GLU A 631 24.21 36.30 -0.66
CA GLU A 631 23.37 35.78 0.41
C GLU A 631 23.63 34.31 0.76
N ASN A 632 24.28 33.55 -0.14
CA ASN A 632 24.51 32.11 0.01
C ASN A 632 26.00 31.72 -0.09
N LYS A 633 26.88 32.60 0.39
CA LYS A 633 28.33 32.37 0.34
C LYS A 633 28.82 31.70 1.64
N PRO A 634 29.37 30.47 1.57
CA PRO A 634 30.00 29.84 2.72
C PRO A 634 31.33 30.54 3.07
N TRP A 635 31.90 30.25 4.24
CA TRP A 635 33.27 30.66 4.54
C TRP A 635 34.22 30.07 3.49
N MET A 636 35.09 30.92 2.94
CA MET A 636 36.10 30.53 1.96
C MET A 636 37.47 31.06 2.40
N PRO A 637 38.54 30.24 2.31
CA PRO A 637 39.88 30.72 2.56
C PRO A 637 40.29 31.78 1.53
N THR A 638 40.87 32.88 2.00
CA THR A 638 41.39 33.94 1.14
C THR A 638 42.83 33.65 0.77
N VAL A 639 43.18 33.81 -0.52
CA VAL A 639 44.55 33.70 -1.02
C VAL A 639 45.06 35.09 -1.36
N GLU A 640 46.14 35.50 -0.70
CA GLU A 640 46.86 36.72 -1.05
C GLU A 640 48.08 36.35 -1.90
N TYR A 641 48.23 37.03 -3.03
CA TYR A 641 49.43 36.91 -3.87
C TYR A 641 50.32 38.10 -3.56
N LEU A 642 51.45 37.83 -2.93
CA LEU A 642 52.40 38.85 -2.50
C LEU A 642 53.58 38.86 -3.47
N GLY A 643 53.94 40.06 -3.95
CA GLY A 643 55.23 40.31 -4.58
C GLY A 643 56.34 40.46 -3.54
N ASP A 644 57.60 40.42 -3.99
CA ASP A 644 58.73 40.84 -3.16
C ASP A 644 58.80 42.37 -3.04
N ALA A 645 59.83 42.90 -2.37
CA ALA A 645 59.98 44.34 -2.15
C ALA A 645 60.09 45.20 -3.43
N TYR A 646 60.27 44.58 -4.61
CA TYR A 646 60.53 45.25 -5.88
C TYR A 646 59.57 44.83 -7.00
N THR A 647 58.65 43.91 -6.74
CA THR A 647 57.73 43.36 -7.74
C THR A 647 56.29 43.59 -7.34
N THR A 648 55.44 43.82 -8.34
CA THR A 648 53.99 43.91 -8.17
C THR A 648 53.36 42.69 -8.84
N SER A 649 52.54 41.95 -8.10
CA SER A 649 51.70 40.90 -8.67
C SER A 649 50.38 41.50 -9.15
N ASP A 650 50.07 41.31 -10.43
CA ASP A 650 48.76 41.60 -11.00
C ASP A 650 48.06 40.28 -11.33
N ILE A 651 46.80 40.15 -10.93
CA ILE A 651 46.04 38.90 -11.02
C ILE A 651 44.82 39.16 -11.88
N GLN A 652 44.72 38.44 -13.00
CA GLN A 652 43.52 38.41 -13.80
C GLN A 652 42.80 37.07 -13.60
N GLU A 653 41.81 37.06 -12.73
CA GLU A 653 40.98 35.88 -12.49
C GLU A 653 40.05 35.64 -13.69
N ARG A 654 40.21 34.49 -14.36
CA ARG A 654 39.39 34.15 -15.54
C ARG A 654 38.10 33.45 -15.17
N ARG A 655 38.17 32.52 -14.21
CA ARG A 655 37.05 31.71 -13.71
C ARG A 655 37.34 31.29 -12.28
N SER A 656 36.30 31.31 -11.45
CA SER A 656 36.28 30.71 -10.12
C SER A 656 34.92 30.07 -9.92
N PHE A 657 34.93 28.91 -9.28
CA PHE A 657 33.74 28.14 -8.95
C PHE A 657 34.05 27.31 -7.71
N LEU A 658 33.01 26.98 -6.96
CA LEU A 658 33.09 26.13 -5.78
C LEU A 658 32.41 24.81 -6.10
N ILE A 659 33.02 23.69 -5.72
CA ILE A 659 32.44 22.36 -5.87
C ILE A 659 32.33 21.72 -4.49
N ALA A 660 31.17 21.14 -4.19
CA ALA A 660 30.99 20.28 -3.04
C ALA A 660 31.33 18.82 -3.39
N HIS A 661 32.17 18.21 -2.55
CA HIS A 661 32.50 16.79 -2.65
C HIS A 661 31.68 16.00 -1.63
N ARG A 662 31.02 14.94 -2.10
CA ARG A 662 30.26 14.06 -1.22
C ARG A 662 31.20 13.15 -0.43
N ALA A 663 31.37 13.43 0.86
CA ALA A 663 32.27 12.68 1.75
C ALA A 663 31.56 11.66 2.68
N THR A 664 30.24 11.78 2.85
CA THR A 664 29.47 10.96 3.78
C THR A 664 28.25 10.33 3.11
N VAL A 665 27.65 9.35 3.81
CA VAL A 665 26.31 8.87 3.47
C VAL A 665 25.29 10.01 3.62
N PRO A 666 24.19 10.01 2.85
CA PRO A 666 23.14 11.02 2.97
C PRO A 666 22.54 11.02 4.38
N LEU A 667 22.02 12.17 4.80
CA LEU A 667 21.23 12.27 6.03
C LEU A 667 19.91 11.49 5.87
N SER A 668 19.26 11.19 6.99
CA SER A 668 17.91 10.63 6.96
C SER A 668 16.93 11.61 6.31
N ASP A 669 15.98 11.07 5.55
CA ASP A 669 14.90 11.83 4.92
C ASP A 669 14.06 12.61 5.95
N ASP A 670 13.56 13.78 5.55
CA ASP A 670 12.75 14.69 6.36
C ASP A 670 11.48 15.12 5.60
N ASP A 671 10.38 14.42 5.88
CA ASP A 671 9.06 14.70 5.28
C ASP A 671 8.50 16.08 5.65
N GLN A 672 9.11 16.84 6.57
CA GLN A 672 8.71 18.23 6.81
C GLN A 672 9.09 19.16 5.65
N ARG A 673 10.07 18.76 4.83
CA ARG A 673 10.53 19.51 3.67
C ARG A 673 9.84 19.02 2.41
N LEU A 674 9.50 19.94 1.52
CA LEU A 674 8.90 19.62 0.21
C LEU A 674 9.84 18.83 -0.70
N VAL A 675 11.14 18.94 -0.45
CA VAL A 675 12.23 18.35 -1.22
C VAL A 675 13.01 17.42 -0.29
N GLU A 676 13.54 16.35 -0.87
CA GLU A 676 14.26 15.25 -0.19
C GLU A 676 15.63 15.65 0.39
#